data_AF-A0A8T4BXX6-F1
#
_entry.id   AF-A0A8T4BXX6-F1
#
_cell.length_a   1.000
_cell.length_b   1.000
_cell.length_c   1.000
_cell.angle_alpha   90.00
_cell.angle_beta   90.00
_cell.angle_gamma   90.00
#
_symmetry.space_group_name_H-M   'P 1'
#
loop_
_entity.id
_entity.type
_entity.pdbx_description
1 polymer ?
#
loop_
_entity_poly.entity_id
_entity_poly.type
_entity_poly.pdbx_seq_one_letter_code
_entity_poly.pdbx_strand_id
1 'polypeptide(L)'
;MFKILALNPPFLPKYSRQSRSPCVAKSGTLYQPYYLAYAAGALEKDGFDVRLIDAVARGWGREETIAFAKEFSPDLVVIDTSTPSIRNDIDVAGKIKGVVAGAHVSLVGTFPTNMSEECFKMGREIDSVCRGEYDFVVRGLARSLRDGKELHKVKGLSFRDGKGIVDNKDAGLIDDLDSLPFVSEIYLKHFGKEGIKKYFYASVTWPEIQILTARGCPYRCAFCLTPEMPVITDKGMHSIGRLIEGTGLKTGGVVNIDGKNMPRVLSHDGEFHNIDAVMKREFTGDIVVLKVQGIPSHLELTPNHKLYASREGKEPSPIRADNLSVGDYVALPRIRKTKDIGVIDVVEIVGTPTSKHKKTSRVKECDIKKAATLLKRGYSMKKTAILCGIDRKTVSKIAKGYQRITYHEYALHIGEDDVRYTYSKKPVPRRLKLDSGLLRLFGYYLAEGHVHKLKSRPNSKVLVFTFNKNETEYLEDIKKLVKMYFGLGCMISDTITAYQISVHSALVATLFEKLFGTGASNKKIPWGWLHLPEDKQISILTGYMRGDGYKIPKRIGFNTTSKILAEQLQLILNRMGFYHSLQVTKKGKYESNINGRVIKSKHDRYDVWVFGNAKERLNSLLGNLFTLDKKKVSKSKKWKRVDKYIFAPITKVSKRPYNGYVYNFSVKDSHSYTIHGVAVSNCNIPSQRSYRPRSIKNSADEFEYIQEKLPFVNEVMVEDDTFPADKKRTIGLCDELIGRDVRVGWSCNARVNTDLETMQKMREARCRLMCVGFESSAQSSLNAVTKGQTRGMQQQFMDNAKRAGLLINGCFIMGLPTDTRESMQATIGFAKELNPNSAQFYPLMVYPGTAAFEWAQQNNYLETNEWREWITPEGLHKSTVSRPGLQANELVQWCNKARLDFYTNPRFLGKMAKQAATNPREAVRIVKGGKVLFKHLVKHVTERKSKA
;
A
#
# COMPACT_ATOMS: atom_id res chain seq x y z
N MET A 1 -4.60 -49.11 4.44
CA MET A 1 -5.19 -47.75 4.49
C MET A 1 -4.19 -46.87 5.22
N PHE A 2 -3.80 -45.73 4.64
CA PHE A 2 -2.76 -44.87 5.21
C PHE A 2 -3.31 -44.13 6.44
N LYS A 3 -2.70 -44.36 7.61
CA LYS A 3 -3.18 -43.93 8.93
C LYS A 3 -2.48 -42.65 9.38
N ILE A 4 -3.26 -41.70 9.89
CA ILE A 4 -2.75 -40.38 10.29
C ILE A 4 -3.22 -40.05 11.71
N LEU A 5 -2.27 -39.76 12.59
CA LEU A 5 -2.53 -39.24 13.92
C LEU A 5 -2.38 -37.72 13.91
N ALA A 6 -3.49 -36.99 13.99
CA ALA A 6 -3.50 -35.55 14.22
C ALA A 6 -3.58 -35.29 15.73
N LEU A 7 -2.48 -34.86 16.33
CA LEU A 7 -2.31 -34.82 17.79
C LEU A 7 -2.06 -33.39 18.29
N ASN A 8 -2.92 -32.94 19.21
CA ASN A 8 -2.63 -31.87 20.14
C ASN A 8 -2.03 -32.51 21.42
N PRO A 9 -0.69 -32.48 21.61
CA PRO A 9 0.02 -33.36 22.54
C PRO A 9 -0.19 -33.01 24.02
N PRO A 10 0.11 -33.91 24.97
CA PRO A 10 0.03 -33.59 26.40
C PRO A 10 1.07 -32.53 26.78
N PHE A 11 0.73 -31.65 27.73
CA PHE A 11 1.69 -30.69 28.31
C PHE A 11 1.28 -30.33 29.74
N LEU A 12 0.66 -29.17 29.95
CA LEU A 12 0.10 -28.78 31.23
C LEU A 12 -1.43 -28.97 31.22
N PRO A 13 -2.06 -29.35 32.34
CA PRO A 13 -3.52 -29.44 32.43
C PRO A 13 -4.18 -28.13 31.99
N LYS A 14 -5.18 -28.23 31.10
CA LYS A 14 -5.90 -27.07 30.53
C LYS A 14 -5.04 -26.08 29.73
N TYR A 15 -3.87 -26.49 29.24
CA TYR A 15 -3.06 -25.66 28.34
C TYR A 15 -3.72 -25.50 26.97
N SER A 16 -4.00 -24.26 26.56
CA SER A 16 -4.72 -23.96 25.32
C SER A 16 -3.77 -23.51 24.20
N ARG A 17 -3.27 -24.47 23.40
CA ARG A 17 -2.34 -24.21 22.27
C ARG A 17 -2.93 -23.30 21.20
N GLN A 18 -4.17 -23.52 20.79
CA GLN A 18 -4.82 -22.75 19.71
C GLN A 18 -5.28 -21.35 20.11
N SER A 19 -5.13 -20.96 21.37
CA SER A 19 -5.51 -19.62 21.77
C SER A 19 -4.54 -18.60 21.17
N ARG A 20 -5.02 -17.38 20.89
CA ARG A 20 -4.19 -16.28 20.34
C ARG A 20 -2.96 -15.94 21.21
N SER A 21 -2.95 -16.39 22.47
CA SER A 21 -1.81 -16.32 23.37
C SER A 21 -1.73 -17.59 24.21
N PRO A 22 -1.00 -18.63 23.75
CA PRO A 22 -0.99 -19.97 24.34
C PRO A 22 -0.64 -19.98 25.84
N CYS A 23 -1.56 -20.46 26.67
CA CYS A 23 -1.39 -20.54 28.13
C CYS A 23 -2.44 -21.47 28.76
N VAL A 24 -2.27 -21.75 30.06
CA VAL A 24 -3.36 -22.11 30.96
C VAL A 24 -4.09 -20.82 31.33
N ALA A 25 -5.29 -20.62 30.79
CA ALA A 25 -6.04 -19.39 31.03
C ALA A 25 -6.59 -19.36 32.46
N LYS A 26 -6.41 -18.23 33.18
CA LYS A 26 -6.95 -18.04 34.55
C LYS A 26 -8.48 -18.19 34.63
N SER A 27 -9.19 -18.01 33.50
CA SER A 27 -10.63 -18.20 33.39
C SER A 27 -11.05 -19.66 33.24
N GLY A 28 -10.10 -20.59 33.07
CA GLY A 28 -10.36 -21.97 32.69
C GLY A 28 -10.67 -22.17 31.20
N THR A 29 -10.50 -21.12 30.37
CA THR A 29 -10.75 -21.21 28.94
C THR A 29 -9.82 -22.22 28.27
N LEU A 30 -10.39 -23.14 27.48
CA LEU A 30 -9.70 -24.14 26.67
C LEU A 30 -10.36 -24.20 25.30
N TYR A 31 -9.60 -23.83 24.26
CA TYR A 31 -10.06 -23.80 22.87
C TYR A 31 -10.06 -25.20 22.26
N GLN A 32 -10.96 -25.45 21.30
CA GLN A 32 -10.83 -26.61 20.42
C GLN A 32 -9.57 -26.49 19.55
N PRO A 33 -8.95 -27.61 19.12
CA PRO A 33 -7.82 -27.59 18.21
C PRO A 33 -8.25 -27.30 16.76
N TYR A 34 -8.93 -26.16 16.50
CA TYR A 34 -9.71 -25.93 15.27
C TYR A 34 -8.89 -25.98 13.98
N TYR A 35 -7.69 -25.38 13.91
CA TYR A 35 -6.83 -25.51 12.72
C TYR A 35 -6.40 -26.95 12.46
N LEU A 36 -6.06 -27.71 13.51
CA LEU A 36 -5.72 -29.13 13.40
C LEU A 36 -6.94 -29.95 12.97
N ALA A 37 -8.13 -29.60 13.43
CA ALA A 37 -9.38 -30.25 13.04
C ALA A 37 -9.76 -29.99 11.58
N TYR A 38 -9.57 -28.77 11.05
CA TYR A 38 -9.74 -28.51 9.62
C TYR A 38 -8.75 -29.33 8.77
N ALA A 39 -7.48 -29.42 9.18
CA ALA A 39 -6.50 -30.27 8.52
C ALA A 39 -6.87 -31.76 8.57
N ALA A 40 -7.34 -32.25 9.72
CA ALA A 40 -7.85 -33.61 9.87
C ALA A 40 -9.02 -33.88 8.92
N GLY A 41 -9.99 -32.98 8.84
CA GLY A 41 -11.10 -33.12 7.90
C GLY A 41 -10.66 -33.08 6.43
N ALA A 42 -9.70 -32.22 6.07
CA ALA A 42 -9.16 -32.16 4.71
C ALA A 42 -8.46 -33.47 4.29
N LEU A 43 -7.86 -34.18 5.25
CA LEU A 43 -7.32 -35.52 5.06
C LEU A 43 -8.43 -36.58 4.92
N GLU A 44 -9.46 -36.53 5.76
CA GLU A 44 -10.57 -37.50 5.69
C GLU A 44 -11.35 -37.43 4.38
N LYS A 45 -11.58 -36.21 3.87
CA LYS A 45 -12.19 -35.99 2.55
C LYS A 45 -11.38 -36.61 1.41
N ASP A 46 -10.10 -36.91 1.65
CA ASP A 46 -9.17 -37.52 0.70
C ASP A 46 -8.94 -39.03 0.95
N GLY A 47 -9.77 -39.63 1.82
CA GLY A 47 -9.80 -41.08 2.05
C GLY A 47 -8.77 -41.62 3.06
N PHE A 48 -8.10 -40.73 3.81
CA PHE A 48 -7.17 -41.16 4.86
C PHE A 48 -7.89 -41.61 6.15
N ASP A 49 -7.32 -42.60 6.87
CA ASP A 49 -7.81 -42.98 8.20
C ASP A 49 -7.18 -42.06 9.25
N VAL A 50 -7.95 -41.07 9.69
CA VAL A 50 -7.48 -40.03 10.60
C VAL A 50 -7.96 -40.33 12.02
N ARG A 51 -7.12 -40.05 13.02
CA ARG A 51 -7.52 -39.89 14.43
C ARG A 51 -7.09 -38.52 14.92
N LEU A 52 -8.07 -37.67 15.24
CA LEU A 52 -7.83 -36.38 15.88
C LEU A 52 -7.89 -36.52 17.40
N ILE A 53 -6.76 -36.30 18.06
CA ILE A 53 -6.62 -36.46 19.52
C ILE A 53 -6.20 -35.15 20.15
N ASP A 54 -7.00 -34.68 21.11
CA ASP A 54 -6.60 -33.64 22.04
C ASP A 54 -6.27 -34.25 23.40
N ALA A 55 -4.98 -34.51 23.65
CA ALA A 55 -4.52 -35.14 24.88
C ALA A 55 -4.79 -34.25 26.10
N VAL A 56 -4.70 -32.92 25.95
CA VAL A 56 -4.95 -31.97 27.05
C VAL A 56 -6.42 -31.98 27.46
N ALA A 57 -7.34 -31.93 26.49
CA ALA A 57 -8.77 -32.01 26.76
C ALA A 57 -9.17 -33.38 27.32
N ARG A 58 -8.53 -34.47 26.87
CA ARG A 58 -8.76 -35.82 27.40
C ARG A 58 -8.19 -36.03 28.80
N GLY A 59 -7.22 -35.24 29.23
CA GLY A 59 -6.48 -35.44 30.48
C GLY A 59 -5.43 -36.54 30.37
N TRP A 60 -4.97 -36.85 29.16
CA TRP A 60 -3.93 -37.84 28.91
C TRP A 60 -2.56 -37.27 29.24
N GLY A 61 -1.72 -38.09 29.87
CA GLY A 61 -0.29 -37.85 30.02
C GLY A 61 0.49 -38.37 28.81
N ARG A 62 1.82 -38.42 28.99
CA ARG A 62 2.74 -38.90 27.95
C ARG A 62 2.53 -40.39 27.68
N GLU A 63 2.37 -41.19 28.74
CA GLU A 63 2.25 -42.64 28.64
C GLU A 63 1.01 -43.06 27.86
N GLU A 64 -0.16 -42.50 28.19
CA GLU A 64 -1.41 -42.81 27.48
C GLU A 64 -1.36 -42.35 26.03
N THR A 65 -0.75 -41.19 25.77
CA THR A 65 -0.61 -40.68 24.41
C THR A 65 0.30 -41.58 23.55
N ILE A 66 1.43 -42.02 24.10
CA ILE A 66 2.38 -42.91 23.41
C ILE A 66 1.78 -44.30 23.23
N ALA A 67 1.09 -44.84 24.25
CA ALA A 67 0.40 -46.12 24.16
C ALA A 67 -0.67 -46.12 23.06
N PHE A 68 -1.48 -45.06 22.99
CA PHE A 68 -2.47 -44.89 21.92
C PHE A 68 -1.80 -44.80 20.54
N ALA A 69 -0.72 -44.04 20.41
CA ALA A 69 0.00 -43.94 19.14
C ALA A 69 0.59 -45.30 18.71
N LYS A 70 1.11 -46.08 19.65
CA LYS A 70 1.62 -47.43 19.41
C LYS A 70 0.52 -48.39 18.95
N GLU A 71 -0.64 -48.36 19.61
CA GLU A 71 -1.81 -49.18 19.24
C GLU A 71 -2.37 -48.80 17.88
N PHE A 72 -2.54 -47.51 17.62
CA PHE A 72 -3.08 -47.02 16.36
C PHE A 72 -2.12 -47.28 15.18
N SER A 73 -0.80 -47.20 15.45
CA SER A 73 0.29 -47.41 14.50
C SER A 73 0.18 -46.51 13.25
N PRO A 74 0.32 -45.17 13.42
CA PRO A 74 0.17 -44.21 12.33
C PRO A 74 1.37 -44.19 11.37
N ASP A 75 1.09 -44.00 10.08
CA ASP A 75 2.11 -43.75 9.04
C ASP A 75 2.60 -42.30 9.09
N LEU A 76 1.72 -41.36 9.47
CA LEU A 76 2.02 -39.94 9.63
C LEU A 76 1.49 -39.43 10.97
N VAL A 77 2.33 -38.72 11.71
CA VAL A 77 1.98 -38.03 12.95
C VAL A 77 2.10 -36.52 12.73
N VAL A 78 0.98 -35.80 12.87
CA VAL A 78 0.88 -34.35 12.74
C VAL A 78 0.74 -33.76 14.13
N ILE A 79 1.76 -33.06 14.60
CA ILE A 79 1.83 -32.51 15.96
C ILE A 79 1.52 -31.01 15.91
N ASP A 80 0.45 -30.60 16.59
CA ASP A 80 0.15 -29.18 16.82
C ASP A 80 1.04 -28.60 17.92
N THR A 81 1.68 -27.47 17.62
CA THR A 81 2.72 -26.88 18.47
C THR A 81 2.46 -25.41 18.75
N SER A 82 3.07 -24.92 19.83
CA SER A 82 3.07 -23.50 20.18
C SER A 82 4.41 -23.08 20.76
N THR A 83 4.72 -21.78 20.77
CA THR A 83 6.02 -21.27 21.26
C THR A 83 6.38 -21.83 22.64
N PRO A 84 5.52 -21.75 23.68
CA PRO A 84 5.93 -22.17 25.03
C PRO A 84 6.02 -23.69 25.22
N SER A 85 5.37 -24.47 24.36
CA SER A 85 5.30 -25.92 24.44
C SER A 85 6.27 -26.64 23.48
N ILE A 86 6.94 -25.93 22.57
CA ILE A 86 7.68 -26.51 21.44
C ILE A 86 8.65 -27.64 21.83
N ARG A 87 9.44 -27.46 22.89
CA ARG A 87 10.39 -28.50 23.35
C ARG A 87 9.68 -29.76 23.85
N ASN A 88 8.58 -29.59 24.60
CA ASN A 88 7.77 -30.72 25.04
C ASN A 88 7.12 -31.42 23.84
N ASP A 89 6.59 -30.66 22.90
CA ASP A 89 5.88 -31.20 21.75
C ASP A 89 6.84 -32.01 20.85
N ILE A 90 8.08 -31.54 20.66
CA ILE A 90 9.15 -32.28 19.98
C ILE A 90 9.54 -33.56 20.73
N ASP A 91 9.70 -33.51 22.07
CA ASP A 91 10.01 -34.69 22.88
C ASP A 91 8.91 -35.76 22.80
N VAL A 92 7.64 -35.36 22.86
CA VAL A 92 6.50 -36.29 22.66
C VAL A 92 6.54 -36.89 21.26
N ALA A 93 6.80 -36.07 20.24
CA ALA A 93 6.88 -36.52 18.86
C ALA A 93 8.01 -37.54 18.65
N GLY A 94 9.19 -37.30 19.22
CA GLY A 94 10.33 -38.22 19.18
C GLY A 94 10.04 -39.55 19.87
N LYS A 95 9.34 -39.53 21.01
CA LYS A 95 8.93 -40.75 21.73
C LYS A 95 7.91 -41.57 20.94
N ILE A 96 6.95 -40.92 20.29
CA ILE A 96 6.00 -41.61 19.41
C ILE A 96 6.76 -42.30 18.27
N LYS A 97 7.69 -41.59 17.62
CA LYS A 97 8.52 -42.16 16.54
C LYS A 97 9.38 -43.33 17.01
N GLY A 98 9.88 -43.27 18.25
CA GLY A 98 10.66 -44.35 18.85
C GLY A 98 9.88 -45.65 19.07
N VAL A 99 8.55 -45.57 19.26
CA VAL A 99 7.69 -46.76 19.46
C VAL A 99 6.89 -47.18 18.23
N VAL A 100 6.75 -46.28 17.24
CA VAL A 100 6.08 -46.54 15.96
C VAL A 100 7.13 -46.50 14.83
N ALA A 101 7.72 -47.66 14.56
CA ALA A 101 8.76 -47.78 13.53
C ALA A 101 8.22 -47.32 12.15
N GLY A 102 8.96 -46.42 11.49
CA GLY A 102 8.63 -45.93 10.16
C GLY A 102 7.64 -44.76 10.11
N ALA A 103 7.09 -44.32 11.25
CA ALA A 103 6.20 -43.16 11.29
C ALA A 103 6.93 -41.88 10.87
N HIS A 104 6.32 -41.13 9.95
CA HIS A 104 6.77 -39.79 9.57
C HIS A 104 6.20 -38.76 10.54
N VAL A 105 7.04 -37.94 11.15
CA VAL A 105 6.64 -36.93 12.14
C VAL A 105 6.73 -35.53 11.53
N SER A 106 5.59 -34.85 11.48
CA SER A 106 5.50 -33.47 11.00
C SER A 106 4.97 -32.52 12.08
N LEU A 107 5.61 -31.37 12.24
CA LEU A 107 5.11 -30.30 13.10
C LEU A 107 4.23 -29.32 12.32
N VAL A 108 3.22 -28.76 13.00
CA VAL A 108 2.36 -27.67 12.51
C VAL A 108 2.18 -26.60 13.59
N GLY A 109 1.73 -25.41 13.17
CA GLY A 109 1.46 -24.29 14.06
C GLY A 109 2.28 -23.04 13.74
N THR A 110 2.09 -22.00 14.55
CA THR A 110 2.65 -20.67 14.32
C THR A 110 4.17 -20.63 14.51
N PHE A 111 4.69 -21.33 15.53
CA PHE A 111 6.12 -21.41 15.78
C PHE A 111 6.88 -22.10 14.63
N PRO A 112 6.58 -23.37 14.26
CA PRO A 112 7.33 -24.06 13.22
C PRO A 112 7.16 -23.41 11.83
N THR A 113 6.06 -22.68 11.58
CA THR A 113 5.91 -21.86 10.37
C THR A 113 6.98 -20.77 10.25
N ASN A 114 7.35 -20.12 11.36
CA ASN A 114 8.30 -19.01 11.36
C ASN A 114 9.73 -19.42 11.75
N MET A 115 9.89 -20.60 12.35
CA MET A 115 11.13 -21.07 12.98
C MET A 115 11.40 -22.54 12.61
N SER A 116 11.21 -22.91 11.33
CA SER A 116 11.37 -24.31 10.86
C SER A 116 12.76 -24.87 11.12
N GLU A 117 13.80 -24.10 10.81
CA GLU A 117 15.20 -24.49 11.04
C GLU A 117 15.48 -24.77 12.52
N GLU A 118 14.95 -23.93 13.42
CA GLU A 118 15.09 -24.10 14.87
C GLU A 118 14.37 -25.36 15.36
N CYS A 119 13.21 -25.72 14.80
CA CYS A 119 12.54 -26.98 15.10
C CYS A 119 13.43 -28.19 14.74
N PHE A 120 14.09 -28.16 13.58
CA PHE A 120 15.01 -29.22 13.18
C PHE A 120 16.30 -29.25 14.02
N LYS A 121 16.76 -28.11 14.56
CA LYS A 121 17.88 -28.10 15.51
C LYS A 121 17.50 -28.74 16.85
N MET A 122 16.28 -28.49 17.32
CA MET A 122 15.79 -29.02 18.61
C MET A 122 15.46 -30.51 18.60
N GLY A 123 15.03 -31.08 17.46
CA GLY A 123 14.65 -32.49 17.35
C GLY A 123 15.16 -33.15 16.08
N ARG A 124 16.01 -34.16 16.23
CA ARG A 124 16.52 -34.97 15.10
C ARG A 124 15.44 -35.89 14.53
N GLU A 125 14.48 -36.24 15.37
CA GLU A 125 13.37 -37.15 15.12
C GLU A 125 12.29 -36.50 14.24
N ILE A 126 12.30 -35.17 14.08
CA ILE A 126 11.36 -34.42 13.24
C ILE A 126 11.75 -34.58 11.77
N ASP A 127 10.83 -35.12 10.96
CA ASP A 127 11.04 -35.34 9.53
C ASP A 127 10.66 -34.12 8.69
N SER A 128 9.57 -33.44 9.07
CA SER A 128 9.09 -32.27 8.34
C SER A 128 8.35 -31.24 9.19
N VAL A 129 8.13 -30.08 8.57
CA VAL A 129 7.30 -28.99 9.06
C VAL A 129 6.36 -28.57 7.94
N CYS A 130 5.05 -28.56 8.20
CA CYS A 130 4.08 -27.96 7.28
C CYS A 130 3.85 -26.50 7.68
N ARG A 131 4.30 -25.56 6.85
CA ARG A 131 4.30 -24.11 7.13
C ARG A 131 3.03 -23.43 6.60
N GLY A 132 2.67 -22.31 7.24
CA GLY A 132 1.58 -21.43 6.79
C GLY A 132 0.19 -21.98 7.11
N GLU A 133 -0.77 -21.83 6.19
CA GLU A 133 -2.07 -22.49 6.26
C GLU A 133 -1.91 -23.97 5.89
N TYR A 134 -1.59 -24.77 6.90
CA TYR A 134 -1.07 -26.11 6.71
C TYR A 134 -2.11 -27.16 6.31
N ASP A 135 -3.41 -26.83 6.24
CA ASP A 135 -4.51 -27.78 6.01
C ASP A 135 -4.26 -28.64 4.76
N PHE A 136 -4.00 -27.99 3.62
CA PHE A 136 -3.70 -28.69 2.36
C PHE A 136 -2.22 -29.05 2.18
N VAL A 137 -1.32 -28.47 2.98
CA VAL A 137 0.09 -28.87 3.01
C VAL A 137 0.22 -30.24 3.65
N VAL A 138 -0.44 -30.47 4.78
CA VAL A 138 -0.52 -31.76 5.46
C VAL A 138 -1.16 -32.81 4.55
N ARG A 139 -2.23 -32.46 3.81
CA ARG A 139 -2.82 -33.35 2.79
C ARG A 139 -1.83 -33.69 1.67
N GLY A 140 -1.10 -32.69 1.16
CA GLY A 140 -0.06 -32.89 0.15
C GLY A 140 1.07 -33.80 0.64
N LEU A 141 1.48 -33.63 1.90
CA LEU A 141 2.45 -34.50 2.57
C LEU A 141 1.91 -35.94 2.67
N ALA A 142 0.69 -36.14 3.16
CA ALA A 142 0.08 -37.46 3.29
C ALA A 142 -0.02 -38.18 1.93
N ARG A 143 -0.47 -37.49 0.87
CA ARG A 143 -0.46 -38.04 -0.50
C ARG A 143 0.93 -38.45 -0.95
N SER A 144 1.90 -37.56 -0.76
CA SER A 144 3.29 -37.83 -1.14
C SER A 144 3.83 -39.06 -0.41
N LEU A 145 3.61 -39.19 0.90
CA LEU A 145 4.05 -40.34 1.69
C LEU A 145 3.38 -41.65 1.26
N ARG A 146 2.09 -41.61 0.89
CA ARG A 146 1.34 -42.76 0.38
C ARG A 146 1.80 -43.19 -1.02
N ASP A 147 2.08 -42.24 -1.92
CA ASP A 147 2.20 -42.46 -3.37
C ASP A 147 3.64 -42.51 -3.91
N GLY A 148 4.67 -42.52 -3.04
CA GLY A 148 6.08 -42.70 -3.48
C GLY A 148 7.11 -41.69 -2.94
N LYS A 149 6.77 -40.95 -1.88
CA LYS A 149 7.64 -40.01 -1.12
C LYS A 149 8.33 -38.90 -1.94
N GLU A 150 7.64 -38.34 -2.94
CA GLU A 150 8.13 -37.15 -3.67
C GLU A 150 7.96 -35.85 -2.87
N LEU A 151 8.67 -35.71 -1.75
CA LEU A 151 8.49 -34.59 -0.80
C LEU A 151 8.83 -33.22 -1.41
N HIS A 152 9.75 -33.13 -2.38
CA HIS A 152 10.11 -31.88 -3.06
C HIS A 152 8.96 -31.23 -3.83
N LYS A 153 7.89 -31.97 -4.14
CA LYS A 153 6.70 -31.43 -4.84
C LYS A 153 5.67 -30.81 -3.89
N VAL A 154 5.80 -31.04 -2.57
CA VAL A 154 4.83 -30.56 -1.58
C VAL A 154 5.14 -29.10 -1.22
N LYS A 155 4.40 -28.16 -1.82
CA LYS A 155 4.54 -26.73 -1.49
C LYS A 155 4.22 -26.48 0.00
N GLY A 156 4.97 -25.58 0.63
CA GLY A 156 4.83 -25.22 2.05
C GLY A 156 5.49 -26.21 3.01
N LEU A 157 6.16 -27.26 2.52
CA LEU A 157 6.85 -28.25 3.33
C LEU A 157 8.33 -27.87 3.52
N SER A 158 8.80 -27.90 4.75
CA SER A 158 10.23 -28.01 5.08
C SER A 158 10.51 -29.43 5.54
N PHE A 159 11.58 -30.08 5.09
CA PHE A 159 11.86 -31.48 5.46
C PHE A 159 13.34 -31.83 5.37
N ARG A 160 13.72 -33.00 5.91
CA ARG A 160 15.07 -33.55 5.78
C ARG A 160 15.18 -34.49 4.58
N ASP A 161 16.16 -34.26 3.70
CA ASP A 161 16.40 -35.07 2.49
C ASP A 161 17.63 -36.00 2.61
N GLY A 162 18.17 -36.14 3.82
CA GLY A 162 19.39 -36.91 4.10
C GLY A 162 20.70 -36.14 3.87
N LYS A 163 20.68 -35.03 3.12
CA LYS A 163 21.85 -34.13 2.92
C LYS A 163 21.73 -32.85 3.74
N GLY A 164 20.52 -32.45 4.09
CA GLY A 164 20.26 -31.27 4.91
C GLY A 164 18.78 -31.02 5.13
N ILE A 165 18.45 -29.76 5.44
CA ILE A 165 17.07 -29.27 5.51
C ILE A 165 16.75 -28.63 4.16
N VAL A 166 15.62 -29.02 3.57
CA VAL A 166 15.11 -28.47 2.33
C VAL A 166 13.82 -27.70 2.63
N ASP A 167 13.79 -26.44 2.19
CA ASP A 167 12.59 -25.61 2.22
C ASP A 167 11.97 -25.55 0.82
N ASN A 168 10.83 -26.21 0.64
CA ASN A 168 10.07 -26.07 -0.61
C ASN A 168 9.48 -24.66 -0.72
N LYS A 169 9.04 -24.30 -1.93
CA LYS A 169 8.29 -23.05 -2.16
C LYS A 169 7.01 -23.04 -1.33
N ASP A 170 6.65 -21.88 -0.75
CA ASP A 170 5.42 -21.72 0.03
C ASP A 170 4.15 -22.09 -0.78
N ALA A 171 3.17 -22.68 -0.08
CA ALA A 171 1.88 -23.08 -0.65
C ALA A 171 0.98 -21.88 -1.00
N GLY A 172 1.26 -20.71 -0.43
CA GLY A 172 0.35 -19.57 -0.47
C GLY A 172 -0.81 -19.73 0.52
N LEU A 173 -1.82 -18.90 0.35
CA LEU A 173 -3.05 -18.90 1.15
C LEU A 173 -4.11 -19.79 0.49
N ILE A 174 -4.99 -20.40 1.29
CA ILE A 174 -6.14 -21.15 0.76
C ILE A 174 -7.16 -20.14 0.19
N ASP A 175 -7.31 -20.09 -1.12
CA ASP A 175 -8.22 -19.12 -1.78
C ASP A 175 -9.69 -19.48 -1.56
N ASP A 176 -10.06 -20.75 -1.78
CA ASP A 176 -11.41 -21.26 -1.59
C ASP A 176 -11.55 -21.96 -0.23
N LEU A 177 -12.09 -21.24 0.75
CA LEU A 177 -12.35 -21.79 2.08
C LEU A 177 -13.57 -22.72 2.13
N ASP A 178 -14.47 -22.69 1.15
CA ASP A 178 -15.63 -23.59 1.10
C ASP A 178 -15.20 -25.04 0.78
N SER A 179 -13.99 -25.20 0.23
CA SER A 179 -13.39 -26.51 -0.03
C SER A 179 -13.02 -27.28 1.25
N LEU A 180 -12.85 -26.57 2.38
CA LEU A 180 -12.62 -27.17 3.70
C LEU A 180 -13.93 -27.79 4.24
N PRO A 181 -13.85 -28.90 4.97
CA PRO A 181 -15.04 -29.52 5.57
C PRO A 181 -15.57 -28.71 6.74
N PHE A 182 -16.81 -29.00 7.14
CA PHE A 182 -17.38 -28.47 8.37
C PHE A 182 -16.62 -29.02 9.57
N VAL A 183 -15.97 -28.14 10.31
CA VAL A 183 -15.18 -28.55 11.49
C VAL A 183 -16.08 -29.11 12.58
N SER A 184 -17.33 -28.66 12.64
CA SER A 184 -18.37 -29.20 13.53
C SER A 184 -18.63 -30.70 13.32
N GLU A 185 -18.59 -31.19 12.08
CA GLU A 185 -18.68 -32.62 11.77
C GLU A 185 -17.45 -33.39 12.29
N ILE A 186 -16.25 -32.83 12.06
CA ILE A 186 -14.99 -33.42 12.54
C ILE A 186 -14.98 -33.52 14.06
N TYR A 187 -15.44 -32.48 14.78
CA TYR A 187 -15.56 -32.54 16.23
C TYR A 187 -16.54 -33.61 16.70
N LEU A 188 -17.72 -33.71 16.07
CA LEU A 188 -18.70 -34.73 16.42
C LEU A 188 -18.11 -36.13 16.23
N LYS A 189 -17.42 -36.37 15.11
CA LYS A 189 -16.79 -37.65 14.78
C LYS A 189 -15.69 -38.05 15.78
N HIS A 190 -14.76 -37.15 16.06
CA HIS A 190 -13.53 -37.50 16.82
C HIS A 190 -13.65 -37.29 18.34
N PHE A 191 -14.47 -36.34 18.76
CA PHE A 191 -14.63 -36.01 20.18
C PHE A 191 -15.96 -36.52 20.74
N GLY A 192 -17.00 -36.61 19.91
CA GLY A 192 -18.36 -36.91 20.36
C GLY A 192 -18.91 -35.85 21.32
N LYS A 193 -20.13 -36.08 21.80
CA LYS A 193 -20.84 -35.15 22.71
C LYS A 193 -20.05 -34.86 23.98
N GLU A 194 -19.55 -35.89 24.64
CA GLU A 194 -18.85 -35.74 25.93
C GLU A 194 -17.45 -35.16 25.76
N GLY A 195 -16.78 -35.39 24.63
CA GLY A 195 -15.51 -34.73 24.30
C GLY A 195 -15.70 -33.24 24.02
N ILE A 196 -16.73 -32.86 23.25
CA ILE A 196 -17.06 -31.44 22.97
C ILE A 196 -17.33 -30.67 24.28
N LYS A 197 -18.00 -31.28 25.25
CA LYS A 197 -18.28 -30.66 26.55
C LYS A 197 -17.04 -30.38 27.42
N LYS A 198 -15.86 -30.93 27.09
CA LYS A 198 -14.61 -30.70 27.84
C LYS A 198 -14.00 -29.32 27.56
N TYR A 199 -14.37 -28.70 26.45
CA TYR A 199 -13.98 -27.34 26.07
C TYR A 199 -14.84 -26.29 26.77
N PHE A 200 -14.27 -25.11 26.97
CA PHE A 200 -14.93 -24.03 27.69
C PHE A 200 -14.35 -22.69 27.26
N TYR A 201 -15.21 -21.73 26.92
CA TYR A 201 -14.83 -20.34 26.71
C TYR A 201 -15.61 -19.45 27.67
N ALA A 202 -14.92 -18.78 28.60
CA ALA A 202 -15.55 -18.09 29.73
C ALA A 202 -16.58 -16.98 29.39
N SER A 203 -16.46 -16.36 28.21
CA SER A 203 -17.42 -15.35 27.71
C SER A 203 -18.57 -15.95 26.89
N VAL A 204 -18.52 -17.24 26.54
CA VAL A 204 -19.49 -17.95 25.68
C VAL A 204 -20.33 -18.91 26.54
N THR A 205 -21.55 -19.20 26.12
CA THR A 205 -22.48 -20.09 26.81
C THR A 205 -22.10 -21.54 26.59
N TRP A 206 -21.73 -22.24 27.66
CA TRP A 206 -21.39 -23.66 27.60
C TRP A 206 -22.64 -24.56 27.49
N PRO A 207 -22.62 -25.68 26.75
CA PRO A 207 -21.55 -26.12 25.84
C PRO A 207 -21.47 -25.27 24.58
N GLU A 208 -20.25 -25.06 24.08
CA GLU A 208 -19.98 -24.22 22.90
C GLU A 208 -19.11 -24.96 21.87
N ILE A 209 -19.13 -24.46 20.63
CA ILE A 209 -18.25 -24.92 19.56
C ILE A 209 -17.62 -23.75 18.79
N GLN A 210 -16.37 -23.92 18.36
CA GLN A 210 -15.60 -22.90 17.63
C GLN A 210 -15.53 -23.21 16.14
N ILE A 211 -15.91 -22.24 15.30
CA ILE A 211 -15.82 -22.33 13.83
C ILE A 211 -15.13 -21.11 13.23
N LEU A 212 -14.73 -21.23 11.96
CA LEU A 212 -14.22 -20.12 11.15
C LEU A 212 -15.18 -19.92 9.96
N THR A 213 -15.66 -18.69 9.80
CA THR A 213 -16.41 -18.26 8.61
C THR A 213 -15.56 -17.45 7.64
N ALA A 214 -14.37 -17.03 8.05
CA ALA A 214 -13.36 -16.39 7.23
C ALA A 214 -11.94 -16.61 7.80
N ARG A 215 -10.93 -16.49 6.94
CA ARG A 215 -9.52 -16.41 7.34
C ARG A 215 -8.91 -15.08 6.92
N GLY A 216 -8.00 -14.58 7.75
CA GLY A 216 -7.37 -13.27 7.58
C GLY A 216 -8.27 -12.10 7.98
N CYS A 217 -7.75 -10.89 7.81
CA CYS A 217 -8.38 -9.66 8.27
C CYS A 217 -8.34 -8.61 7.15
N PRO A 218 -9.47 -7.94 6.80
CA PRO A 218 -9.47 -6.95 5.71
C PRO A 218 -8.78 -5.65 6.16
N TYR A 219 -8.59 -5.49 7.47
CA TYR A 219 -7.84 -4.38 8.05
C TYR A 219 -6.34 -4.59 7.91
N ARG A 220 -5.77 -4.06 6.84
CA ARG A 220 -4.32 -4.04 6.59
C ARG A 220 -3.61 -2.93 7.37
N CYS A 221 -3.45 -3.10 8.68
CA CYS A 221 -2.56 -2.21 9.44
C CYS A 221 -1.12 -2.48 8.93
N ALA A 222 -0.36 -1.57 8.30
CA ALA A 222 -0.47 -0.11 8.19
C ALA A 222 0.12 0.44 6.86
N PHE A 223 0.22 1.79 6.81
CA PHE A 223 0.90 2.69 5.85
C PHE A 223 0.02 3.17 4.70
N CYS A 224 -0.45 4.41 4.77
CA CYS A 224 -1.17 5.04 3.66
C CYS A 224 -0.75 6.51 3.50
N LEU A 225 -0.99 7.02 2.30
CA LEU A 225 -0.66 8.35 1.79
C LEU A 225 -1.93 9.18 1.62
N THR A 226 -1.84 10.51 1.66
CA THR A 226 -2.95 11.37 1.21
C THR A 226 -3.09 11.30 -0.33
N PRO A 227 -4.29 11.56 -0.90
CA PRO A 227 -4.57 11.34 -2.33
C PRO A 227 -3.67 12.12 -3.29
N GLU A 228 -3.16 13.27 -2.85
CA GLU A 228 -2.40 14.22 -3.68
C GLU A 228 -0.96 13.79 -3.94
N MET A 229 -0.43 12.80 -3.21
CA MET A 229 0.96 12.37 -3.32
C MET A 229 1.27 11.87 -4.74
N PRO A 230 2.17 12.52 -5.49
CA PRO A 230 2.54 12.13 -6.84
C PRO A 230 3.47 10.93 -6.85
N VAL A 231 3.12 9.92 -7.65
CA VAL A 231 3.87 8.69 -7.87
C VAL A 231 4.48 8.71 -9.25
N ILE A 232 5.75 8.31 -9.35
CA ILE A 232 6.45 8.16 -10.63
C ILE A 232 6.10 6.79 -11.23
N THR A 233 5.56 6.81 -12.44
CA THR A 233 5.20 5.60 -13.18
C THR A 233 5.90 5.54 -14.54
N ASP A 234 5.93 4.38 -15.17
CA ASP A 234 6.50 4.22 -16.52
C ASP A 234 5.71 4.94 -17.62
N LYS A 235 4.52 5.46 -17.32
CA LYS A 235 3.68 6.27 -18.21
C LYS A 235 3.61 7.76 -17.84
N GLY A 236 4.29 8.19 -16.78
CA GLY A 236 4.23 9.57 -16.28
C GLY A 236 4.12 9.67 -14.76
N MET A 237 4.08 10.90 -14.25
CA MET A 237 3.82 11.16 -12.84
C MET A 237 2.34 11.45 -12.60
N HIS A 238 1.73 10.75 -11.64
CA HIS A 238 0.29 10.84 -11.35
C HIS A 238 0.05 10.86 -9.85
N SER A 239 -1.00 11.54 -9.37
CA SER A 239 -1.38 11.42 -7.96
C SER A 239 -1.86 10.00 -7.64
N ILE A 240 -1.50 9.49 -6.46
CA ILE A 240 -1.88 8.14 -6.04
C ILE A 240 -3.41 7.97 -6.00
N GLY A 241 -4.14 9.00 -5.55
CA GLY A 241 -5.60 8.99 -5.54
C GLY A 241 -6.19 8.76 -6.93
N ARG A 242 -5.70 9.50 -7.95
CA ARG A 242 -6.16 9.36 -9.34
C ARG A 242 -5.88 7.96 -9.91
N LEU A 243 -4.69 7.41 -9.63
CA LEU A 243 -4.34 6.06 -10.09
C LEU A 243 -5.28 5.01 -9.50
N ILE A 244 -5.58 5.11 -8.20
CA ILE A 244 -6.40 4.12 -7.49
C ILE A 244 -7.88 4.28 -7.82
N GLU A 245 -8.41 5.51 -7.83
CA GLU A 245 -9.82 5.77 -8.17
C GLU A 245 -10.13 5.37 -9.63
N GLY A 246 -9.15 5.50 -10.53
CA GLY A 246 -9.24 5.02 -11.91
C GLY A 246 -9.46 3.50 -12.05
N THR A 247 -9.23 2.71 -10.99
CA THR A 247 -9.48 1.26 -10.98
C THR A 247 -10.94 0.89 -10.70
N GLY A 248 -11.80 1.87 -10.40
CA GLY A 248 -13.19 1.70 -9.99
C GLY A 248 -13.39 1.62 -8.47
N LEU A 249 -12.32 1.73 -7.67
CA LEU A 249 -12.39 1.70 -6.21
C LEU A 249 -12.96 3.03 -5.65
N LYS A 250 -14.30 3.10 -5.57
CA LYS A 250 -15.03 4.31 -5.14
C LYS A 250 -15.08 4.46 -3.61
N THR A 251 -15.21 3.37 -2.86
CA THR A 251 -15.27 3.33 -1.38
C THR A 251 -14.00 2.70 -0.78
N GLY A 252 -13.85 2.72 0.56
CA GLY A 252 -12.71 2.08 1.22
C GLY A 252 -12.64 0.56 0.95
N GLY A 253 -11.46 0.03 0.68
CA GLY A 253 -11.22 -1.37 0.36
C GLY A 253 -9.85 -1.64 -0.27
N VAL A 254 -9.66 -2.87 -0.75
CA VAL A 254 -8.48 -3.32 -1.47
C VAL A 254 -8.91 -4.06 -2.73
N VAL A 255 -8.22 -3.80 -3.84
CA VAL A 255 -8.49 -4.45 -5.12
C VAL A 255 -7.19 -5.05 -5.65
N ASN A 256 -7.18 -6.35 -5.90
CA ASN A 256 -6.11 -7.00 -6.67
C ASN A 256 -6.23 -6.58 -8.14
N ILE A 257 -5.08 -6.37 -8.78
CA ILE A 257 -4.98 -5.78 -10.11
C ILE A 257 -4.84 -6.84 -11.21
N ASP A 258 -4.86 -8.13 -10.88
CA ASP A 258 -4.78 -9.24 -11.84
C ASP A 258 -5.74 -9.03 -13.04
N GLY A 259 -5.16 -8.73 -14.23
CA GLY A 259 -5.89 -8.46 -15.47
C GLY A 259 -6.21 -6.98 -15.79
N LYS A 260 -5.96 -6.02 -14.89
CA LYS A 260 -6.13 -4.58 -15.14
C LYS A 260 -4.82 -3.91 -15.59
N ASN A 261 -4.88 -3.13 -16.67
CA ASN A 261 -3.70 -2.44 -17.24
C ASN A 261 -3.31 -1.19 -16.42
N MET A 262 -2.64 -1.39 -15.29
CA MET A 262 -2.04 -0.32 -14.48
C MET A 262 -0.62 0.03 -14.97
N PRO A 263 -0.17 1.29 -14.84
CA PRO A 263 1.22 1.63 -15.10
C PRO A 263 2.14 1.04 -14.01
N ARG A 264 3.40 0.78 -14.35
CA ARG A 264 4.42 0.31 -13.40
C ARG A 264 4.98 1.46 -12.60
N VAL A 265 5.36 1.23 -11.36
CA VAL A 265 5.85 2.28 -10.43
C VAL A 265 7.35 2.18 -10.21
N LEU A 266 8.02 3.32 -10.11
CA LEU A 266 9.45 3.38 -9.78
C LEU A 266 9.66 3.02 -8.30
N SER A 267 10.52 2.05 -8.03
CA SER A 267 10.81 1.50 -6.70
C SER A 267 12.17 1.91 -6.15
N HIS A 268 12.47 1.54 -4.90
CA HIS A 268 13.71 1.89 -4.21
C HIS A 268 14.99 1.38 -4.91
N ASP A 269 14.89 0.30 -5.68
CA ASP A 269 16.00 -0.26 -6.45
C ASP A 269 16.33 0.51 -7.74
N GLY A 270 15.50 1.51 -8.11
CA GLY A 270 15.65 2.30 -9.32
C GLY A 270 15.00 1.70 -10.56
N GLU A 271 14.25 0.60 -10.41
CA GLU A 271 13.53 -0.08 -11.49
C GLU A 271 12.00 0.12 -11.40
N PHE A 272 11.31 -0.17 -12.50
CA PHE A 272 9.84 -0.08 -12.57
C PHE A 272 9.17 -1.44 -12.36
N HIS A 273 8.32 -1.53 -11.33
CA HIS A 273 7.67 -2.77 -10.90
C HIS A 273 6.15 -2.72 -11.06
N ASN A 274 5.54 -3.90 -11.19
CA ASN A 274 4.10 -4.04 -11.33
C ASN A 274 3.37 -3.80 -9.99
N ILE A 275 2.22 -3.14 -10.05
CA ILE A 275 1.28 -3.02 -8.94
C ILE A 275 0.40 -4.29 -8.94
N ASP A 276 0.44 -5.06 -7.85
CA ASP A 276 -0.38 -6.26 -7.64
C ASP A 276 -1.70 -5.95 -6.92
N ALA A 277 -1.73 -4.91 -6.07
CA ALA A 277 -2.96 -4.46 -5.41
C ALA A 277 -2.98 -2.95 -5.15
N VAL A 278 -4.17 -2.37 -5.13
CA VAL A 278 -4.43 -0.98 -4.74
C VAL A 278 -5.32 -0.91 -3.50
N MET A 279 -5.06 0.05 -2.62
CA MET A 279 -5.80 0.20 -1.36
C MET A 279 -6.26 1.64 -1.14
N LYS A 280 -7.48 1.76 -0.61
CA LYS A 280 -8.12 3.01 -0.17
C LYS A 280 -8.76 2.76 1.19
N ARG A 281 -8.62 3.66 2.16
CA ARG A 281 -9.34 3.54 3.44
C ARG A 281 -9.59 4.90 4.07
N GLU A 282 -10.60 5.00 4.91
CA GLU A 282 -10.80 6.19 5.73
C GLU A 282 -9.73 6.28 6.82
N PHE A 283 -9.31 7.51 7.10
CA PHE A 283 -8.37 7.82 8.16
C PHE A 283 -8.77 9.15 8.81
N THR A 284 -8.94 9.09 10.12
CA THR A 284 -9.13 10.25 10.99
C THR A 284 -7.98 10.25 12.00
N GLY A 285 -7.20 11.33 12.02
CA GLY A 285 -6.05 11.46 12.91
C GLY A 285 -5.00 12.40 12.33
N ASP A 286 -3.84 12.47 12.99
CA ASP A 286 -2.74 13.32 12.53
C ASP A 286 -2.00 12.70 11.36
N ILE A 287 -1.78 13.50 10.31
CA ILE A 287 -0.83 13.21 9.22
C ILE A 287 0.52 13.84 9.57
N VAL A 288 1.60 13.09 9.38
CA VAL A 288 2.97 13.59 9.44
C VAL A 288 3.28 14.31 8.12
N VAL A 289 3.74 15.55 8.26
CA VAL A 289 4.07 16.45 7.16
C VAL A 289 5.59 16.69 7.20
N LEU A 290 6.30 16.12 6.22
CA LEU A 290 7.75 16.25 6.08
C LEU A 290 8.10 17.27 5.01
N LYS A 291 8.94 18.26 5.35
CA LYS A 291 9.58 19.15 4.38
C LYS A 291 10.97 18.63 4.07
N VAL A 292 11.14 18.05 2.89
CA VAL A 292 12.43 17.54 2.42
C VAL A 292 13.14 18.63 1.62
N GLN A 293 14.44 18.79 1.83
CA GLN A 293 15.22 19.76 1.06
C GLN A 293 15.13 19.41 -0.43
N GLY A 294 14.89 20.42 -1.26
CA GLY A 294 14.90 20.27 -2.72
C GLY A 294 13.67 19.60 -3.35
N ILE A 295 12.70 19.19 -2.54
CA ILE A 295 11.38 18.73 -2.99
C ILE A 295 10.38 19.88 -2.83
N PRO A 296 9.58 20.21 -3.88
CA PRO A 296 8.74 21.41 -3.88
C PRO A 296 7.54 21.34 -2.92
N SER A 297 7.05 20.14 -2.65
CA SER A 297 5.86 19.87 -1.85
C SER A 297 6.22 19.10 -0.58
N HIS A 298 5.33 19.15 0.40
CA HIS A 298 5.46 18.34 1.61
C HIS A 298 5.12 16.88 1.31
N LEU A 299 5.83 15.95 1.97
CA LEU A 299 5.39 14.56 2.01
C LEU A 299 4.36 14.43 3.13
N GLU A 300 3.17 13.96 2.79
CA GLU A 300 2.04 13.83 3.72
C GLU A 300 1.67 12.36 3.91
N LEU A 301 1.95 11.87 5.10
CA LEU A 301 2.00 10.45 5.41
C LEU A 301 1.22 10.17 6.70
N THR A 302 0.52 9.03 6.74
CA THR A 302 0.08 8.50 8.03
C THR A 302 1.31 8.26 8.94
N PRO A 303 1.21 8.43 10.27
CA PRO A 303 2.36 8.36 11.20
C PRO A 303 3.21 7.10 11.03
N ASN A 304 2.54 5.99 10.76
CA ASN A 304 3.18 4.69 10.62
C ASN A 304 3.94 4.53 9.28
N HIS A 305 3.61 5.31 8.23
CA HIS A 305 4.12 5.06 6.87
C HIS A 305 5.65 5.08 6.83
N LYS A 306 6.28 4.06 6.24
CA LYS A 306 7.74 3.95 6.23
C LYS A 306 8.33 4.58 4.97
N LEU A 307 9.37 5.40 5.15
CA LEU A 307 10.21 5.93 4.08
C LEU A 307 11.55 5.22 4.12
N TYR A 308 12.16 4.98 2.96
CA TYR A 308 13.56 4.58 2.91
C TYR A 308 14.42 5.78 3.32
N ALA A 309 15.00 5.70 4.49
CA ALA A 309 15.71 6.79 5.13
C ALA A 309 17.00 6.30 5.80
N SER A 310 17.89 7.24 6.08
CA SER A 310 19.17 6.99 6.74
C SER A 310 19.51 8.16 7.65
N ARG A 311 19.91 7.87 8.89
CA ARG A 311 20.39 8.90 9.83
C ARG A 311 21.79 9.40 9.45
N GLU A 312 22.59 8.54 8.84
CA GLU A 312 23.97 8.82 8.44
C GLU A 312 24.14 9.00 6.92
N GLY A 313 23.08 8.88 6.12
CA GLY A 313 23.16 8.89 4.65
C GLY A 313 24.03 7.78 4.07
N LYS A 314 24.03 6.62 4.73
CA LYS A 314 24.51 5.32 4.25
C LYS A 314 23.36 4.55 3.59
N GLU A 315 23.48 3.25 3.36
CA GLU A 315 22.40 2.42 2.82
C GLU A 315 21.06 2.70 3.54
N PRO A 316 19.97 2.97 2.81
CA PRO A 316 18.71 3.36 3.43
C PRO A 316 17.97 2.15 3.98
N SER A 317 17.23 2.35 5.06
CA SER A 317 16.31 1.36 5.62
C SER A 317 14.91 1.97 5.79
N PRO A 318 13.84 1.15 5.82
CA PRO A 318 12.50 1.64 6.09
C PRO A 318 12.34 2.21 7.52
N ILE A 319 12.14 3.53 7.65
CA ILE A 319 11.88 4.23 8.92
C ILE A 319 10.49 4.84 8.90
N ARG A 320 9.72 4.68 9.98
CA ARG A 320 8.37 5.25 10.12
C ARG A 320 8.40 6.77 10.08
N ALA A 321 7.39 7.38 9.46
CA ALA A 321 7.27 8.83 9.31
C ALA A 321 7.28 9.58 10.65
N ASP A 322 6.65 9.02 11.68
CA ASP A 322 6.62 9.59 13.03
C ASP A 322 7.94 9.48 13.81
N ASN A 323 8.87 8.65 13.36
CA ASN A 323 10.20 8.49 13.94
C ASN A 323 11.27 9.29 13.20
N LEU A 324 10.92 9.96 12.11
CA LEU A 324 11.85 10.81 11.35
C LEU A 324 12.00 12.18 12.02
N SER A 325 13.25 12.65 12.07
CA SER A 325 13.63 13.93 12.67
C SER A 325 14.27 14.86 11.63
N VAL A 326 14.33 16.15 11.98
CA VAL A 326 15.09 17.13 11.18
C VAL A 326 16.56 16.70 11.17
N GLY A 327 17.15 16.64 9.97
CA GLY A 327 18.52 16.17 9.76
C GLY A 327 18.64 14.73 9.26
N ASP A 328 17.62 13.90 9.43
CA ASP A 328 17.56 12.58 8.80
C ASP A 328 17.49 12.73 7.26
N TYR A 329 17.98 11.73 6.54
CA TYR A 329 18.00 11.73 5.08
C TYR A 329 16.98 10.76 4.52
N VAL A 330 16.20 11.18 3.53
CA VAL A 330 15.34 10.30 2.73
C VAL A 330 16.03 9.93 1.42
N ALA A 331 15.81 8.72 0.94
CA ALA A 331 16.45 8.18 -0.25
C ALA A 331 15.63 8.46 -1.52
N LEU A 332 16.29 9.02 -2.54
CA LEU A 332 15.78 9.15 -3.89
C LEU A 332 16.53 8.16 -4.79
N PRO A 333 15.88 7.11 -5.31
CA PRO A 333 16.53 6.13 -6.17
C PRO A 333 16.86 6.73 -7.53
N ARG A 334 18.01 6.31 -8.09
CA ARG A 334 18.46 6.74 -9.42
C ARG A 334 17.98 5.76 -10.48
N ILE A 335 17.25 6.26 -11.49
CA ILE A 335 16.83 5.46 -12.64
C ILE A 335 18.06 5.16 -13.51
N ARG A 336 18.51 3.91 -13.56
CA ARG A 336 19.71 3.52 -14.34
C ARG A 336 19.40 3.06 -15.76
N LYS A 337 18.20 2.53 -16.01
CA LYS A 337 17.81 2.01 -17.31
C LYS A 337 17.89 3.06 -18.41
N THR A 338 18.58 2.75 -19.49
CA THR A 338 18.72 3.62 -20.68
C THR A 338 17.98 3.00 -21.86
N LYS A 339 17.29 3.85 -22.63
CA LYS A 339 16.66 3.49 -23.90
C LYS A 339 17.06 4.54 -24.93
N ASP A 340 17.88 4.15 -25.89
CA ASP A 340 18.24 5.05 -26.97
C ASP A 340 17.14 5.13 -28.03
N ILE A 341 16.86 6.35 -28.48
CA ILE A 341 15.96 6.64 -29.60
C ILE A 341 16.84 7.22 -30.68
N GLY A 342 17.05 6.47 -31.76
CA GLY A 342 17.92 6.88 -32.86
C GLY A 342 17.27 7.91 -33.78
N VAL A 343 15.99 7.74 -34.11
CA VAL A 343 15.26 8.52 -35.11
C VAL A 343 13.84 8.78 -34.63
N ILE A 344 13.28 9.94 -35.01
CA ILE A 344 11.86 10.25 -34.87
C ILE A 344 11.21 10.42 -36.24
N ASP A 345 9.98 9.94 -36.41
CA ASP A 345 9.17 10.12 -37.62
C ASP A 345 8.22 11.32 -37.44
N VAL A 346 8.36 12.32 -38.32
CA VAL A 346 7.56 13.56 -38.30
C VAL A 346 6.08 13.27 -38.53
N VAL A 347 5.73 12.29 -39.36
CA VAL A 347 4.34 11.91 -39.66
C VAL A 347 3.68 11.31 -38.42
N GLU A 348 4.38 10.41 -37.70
CA GLU A 348 3.85 9.79 -36.49
C GLU A 348 3.53 10.83 -35.40
N ILE A 349 4.35 11.88 -35.29
CA ILE A 349 4.20 12.92 -34.28
C ILE A 349 3.14 13.96 -34.68
N VAL A 350 3.16 14.41 -35.93
CA VAL A 350 2.24 15.46 -36.43
C VAL A 350 0.83 14.89 -36.66
N GLY A 351 0.75 13.62 -37.07
CA GLY A 351 -0.46 12.94 -37.53
C GLY A 351 -0.82 13.31 -38.97
N THR A 352 -1.96 12.81 -39.47
CA THR A 352 -2.52 13.12 -40.80
C THR A 352 -3.71 14.09 -40.71
N PRO A 353 -3.51 15.38 -40.38
CA PRO A 353 -4.64 16.31 -40.36
C PRO A 353 -5.07 16.63 -41.80
N THR A 354 -6.30 16.27 -42.17
CA THR A 354 -7.03 16.88 -43.28
C THR A 354 -7.89 18.01 -42.72
N SER A 355 -7.50 19.26 -42.98
CA SER A 355 -8.31 20.42 -42.60
C SER A 355 -8.83 21.16 -43.83
N LYS A 356 -10.15 21.37 -43.87
CA LYS A 356 -10.80 22.25 -44.86
C LYS A 356 -10.88 23.66 -44.27
N HIS A 357 -10.24 24.62 -44.91
CA HIS A 357 -10.28 26.02 -44.49
C HIS A 357 -11.13 26.88 -45.41
N LYS A 358 -12.13 27.52 -44.80
CA LYS A 358 -13.00 28.50 -45.43
C LYS A 358 -12.24 29.81 -45.63
N LYS A 359 -12.03 30.22 -46.88
CA LYS A 359 -11.50 31.53 -47.25
C LYS A 359 -12.65 32.37 -47.81
N THR A 360 -13.02 33.42 -47.07
CA THR A 360 -14.02 34.39 -47.50
C THR A 360 -13.33 35.57 -48.18
N SER A 361 -13.77 35.91 -49.40
CA SER A 361 -13.29 37.10 -50.09
C SER A 361 -13.64 38.39 -49.35
N ARG A 362 -12.82 39.44 -49.51
CA ARG A 362 -13.11 40.80 -49.00
C ARG A 362 -14.28 41.47 -49.74
N VAL A 363 -14.66 40.97 -50.91
CA VAL A 363 -15.76 41.51 -51.72
C VAL A 363 -17.10 41.13 -51.10
N LYS A 364 -18.01 42.10 -50.96
CA LYS A 364 -19.34 41.83 -50.40
C LYS A 364 -20.17 41.01 -51.39
N GLU A 365 -21.07 40.21 -50.86
CA GLU A 365 -21.91 39.33 -51.68
C GLU A 365 -22.90 40.09 -52.55
N CYS A 366 -23.37 41.24 -52.07
CA CYS A 366 -24.18 42.17 -52.85
C CYS A 366 -23.42 42.63 -54.10
N ASP A 367 -22.13 42.92 -53.99
CA ASP A 367 -21.31 43.41 -55.10
C ASP A 367 -21.02 42.30 -56.10
N ILE A 368 -20.82 41.05 -55.63
CA ILE A 368 -20.67 39.88 -56.48
C ILE A 368 -21.95 39.62 -57.29
N LYS A 369 -23.12 39.64 -56.62
CA LYS A 369 -24.43 39.46 -57.28
C LYS A 369 -24.70 40.59 -58.27
N LYS A 370 -24.45 41.84 -57.87
CA LYS A 370 -24.60 43.03 -58.73
C LYS A 370 -23.72 42.93 -59.97
N ALA A 371 -22.44 42.56 -59.81
CA ALA A 371 -21.51 42.40 -60.92
C ALA A 371 -21.93 41.27 -61.87
N ALA A 372 -22.36 40.12 -61.34
CA ALA A 372 -22.86 39.01 -62.14
C ALA A 372 -24.12 39.40 -62.95
N THR A 373 -25.06 40.14 -62.35
CA THR A 373 -26.26 40.64 -63.04
C THR A 373 -25.91 41.63 -64.15
N LEU A 374 -25.00 42.58 -63.90
CA LEU A 374 -24.56 43.55 -64.91
C LEU A 374 -23.86 42.86 -66.09
N LEU A 375 -23.00 41.87 -65.83
CA LEU A 375 -22.36 41.08 -66.88
C LEU A 375 -23.39 40.29 -67.71
N LYS A 376 -24.40 39.67 -67.08
CA LYS A 376 -25.49 38.98 -67.78
C LYS A 376 -26.33 39.93 -68.65
N ARG A 377 -26.44 41.19 -68.26
CA ARG A 377 -27.13 42.26 -69.03
C ARG A 377 -26.26 42.87 -70.14
N GLY A 378 -25.10 42.28 -70.46
CA GLY A 378 -24.24 42.71 -71.56
C GLY A 378 -23.30 43.88 -71.25
N TYR A 379 -23.20 44.31 -69.98
CA TYR A 379 -22.27 45.38 -69.62
C TYR A 379 -20.81 44.90 -69.70
N SER A 380 -19.94 45.73 -70.28
CA SER A 380 -18.51 45.41 -70.37
C SER A 380 -17.86 45.29 -68.99
N MET A 381 -16.83 44.45 -68.86
CA MET A 381 -16.11 44.25 -67.59
C MET A 381 -15.60 45.57 -66.96
N LYS A 382 -15.22 46.56 -67.79
CA LYS A 382 -14.79 47.88 -67.33
C LYS A 382 -15.95 48.66 -66.71
N LYS A 383 -17.11 48.66 -67.36
CA LYS A 383 -18.31 49.37 -66.87
C LYS A 383 -18.87 48.71 -65.61
N THR A 384 -18.88 47.38 -65.55
CA THR A 384 -19.29 46.63 -64.36
C THR A 384 -18.37 46.89 -63.16
N ALA A 385 -17.05 46.96 -63.36
CA ALA A 385 -16.09 47.25 -62.29
C ALA A 385 -16.36 48.61 -61.62
N ILE A 386 -16.62 49.65 -62.43
CA ILE A 386 -16.94 51.00 -61.96
C ILE A 386 -18.26 50.99 -61.17
N LEU A 387 -19.33 50.40 -61.72
CA LEU A 387 -20.67 50.40 -61.11
C LEU A 387 -20.76 49.59 -59.81
N CYS A 388 -19.86 48.64 -59.61
CA CYS A 388 -19.79 47.80 -58.42
C CYS A 388 -18.72 48.25 -57.42
N GLY A 389 -17.87 49.24 -57.76
CA GLY A 389 -16.78 49.68 -56.88
C GLY A 389 -15.74 48.58 -56.60
N ILE A 390 -15.55 47.64 -57.53
CA ILE A 390 -14.60 46.51 -57.39
C ILE A 390 -13.66 46.47 -58.59
N ASP A 391 -12.46 45.94 -58.40
CA ASP A 391 -11.45 45.92 -59.46
C ASP A 391 -11.86 45.01 -60.65
N ARG A 392 -11.37 45.36 -61.85
CA ARG A 392 -11.69 44.64 -63.08
C ARG A 392 -11.24 43.16 -63.07
N LYS A 393 -10.17 42.81 -62.33
CA LYS A 393 -9.73 41.41 -62.20
C LYS A 393 -10.74 40.60 -61.39
N THR A 394 -11.31 41.19 -60.34
CA THR A 394 -12.40 40.58 -59.56
C THR A 394 -13.66 40.39 -60.42
N VAL A 395 -14.06 41.38 -61.23
CA VAL A 395 -15.17 41.23 -62.18
C VAL A 395 -14.90 40.10 -63.18
N SER A 396 -13.68 40.01 -63.71
CA SER A 396 -13.28 38.91 -64.61
C SER A 396 -13.38 37.54 -63.94
N LYS A 397 -13.00 37.43 -62.66
CA LYS A 397 -13.20 36.19 -61.89
C LYS A 397 -14.70 35.88 -61.72
N ILE A 398 -15.52 36.88 -61.40
CA ILE A 398 -16.99 36.72 -61.28
C ILE A 398 -17.60 36.21 -62.58
N ALA A 399 -17.17 36.71 -63.73
CA ALA A 399 -17.58 36.19 -65.04
C ALA A 399 -17.23 34.69 -65.24
N LYS A 400 -16.18 34.19 -64.56
CA LYS A 400 -15.71 32.79 -64.61
C LYS A 400 -16.24 31.92 -63.46
N GLY A 401 -17.33 32.31 -62.79
CA GLY A 401 -17.94 31.49 -61.74
C GLY A 401 -17.29 31.63 -60.34
N TYR A 402 -16.70 32.79 -60.05
CA TYR A 402 -16.09 33.06 -58.74
C TYR A 402 -17.08 32.96 -57.58
N GLN A 403 -16.74 32.14 -56.59
CA GLN A 403 -17.49 32.00 -55.34
C GLN A 403 -16.87 32.86 -54.23
N ARG A 404 -17.73 33.54 -53.45
CA ARG A 404 -17.30 34.36 -52.30
C ARG A 404 -16.54 33.55 -51.25
N ILE A 405 -16.94 32.28 -51.10
CA ILE A 405 -16.38 31.33 -50.16
C ILE A 405 -15.68 30.26 -50.98
N THR A 406 -14.39 30.05 -50.70
CA THR A 406 -13.62 28.93 -51.25
C THR A 406 -13.11 28.06 -50.11
N TYR A 407 -13.17 26.74 -50.29
CA TYR A 407 -12.63 25.78 -49.35
C TYR A 407 -11.28 25.29 -49.87
N HIS A 408 -10.24 25.49 -49.08
CA HIS A 408 -8.93 24.94 -49.37
C HIS A 408 -8.73 23.71 -48.48
N GLU A 409 -8.47 22.57 -49.11
CA GLU A 409 -8.04 21.36 -48.43
C GLU A 409 -6.53 21.42 -48.18
N TYR A 410 -6.13 21.28 -46.93
CA TYR A 410 -4.74 21.20 -46.52
C TYR A 410 -4.48 19.77 -46.07
N ALA A 411 -3.83 19.01 -46.93
CA ALA A 411 -3.41 17.65 -46.67
C ALA A 411 -1.90 17.60 -46.38
N LEU A 412 -1.50 16.62 -45.59
CA LEU A 412 -0.11 16.24 -45.42
C LEU A 412 0.27 15.31 -46.57
N HIS A 413 1.16 15.77 -47.45
CA HIS A 413 1.76 14.92 -48.47
C HIS A 413 2.98 14.22 -47.86
N ILE A 414 2.95 12.90 -47.90
CA ILE A 414 3.98 12.03 -47.35
C ILE A 414 4.74 11.44 -48.55
N GLY A 415 5.97 11.91 -48.75
CA GLY A 415 6.93 11.28 -49.65
C GLY A 415 7.64 10.11 -48.95
N GLU A 416 8.56 9.48 -49.68
CA GLU A 416 9.40 8.40 -49.15
C GLU A 416 10.31 8.93 -48.03
N ASP A 417 11.06 10.00 -48.32
CA ASP A 417 12.02 10.61 -47.39
C ASP A 417 11.59 11.98 -46.83
N ASP A 418 10.55 12.59 -47.39
CA ASP A 418 10.15 13.95 -47.06
C ASP A 418 8.64 14.10 -46.80
N VAL A 419 8.28 15.22 -46.16
CA VAL A 419 6.89 15.54 -45.81
C VAL A 419 6.64 17.02 -46.03
N ARG A 420 5.45 17.36 -46.56
CA ARG A 420 5.00 18.75 -46.70
C ARG A 420 3.50 18.89 -46.61
N TYR A 421 3.02 20.07 -46.21
CA TYR A 421 1.61 20.45 -46.42
C TYR A 421 1.38 20.91 -47.87
N THR A 422 0.15 20.75 -48.37
CA THR A 422 -0.26 21.07 -49.76
C THR A 422 0.22 22.42 -50.30
N TYR A 423 0.26 23.46 -49.47
CA TYR A 423 0.65 24.81 -49.89
C TYR A 423 2.02 25.25 -49.34
N SER A 424 2.79 24.32 -48.76
CA SER A 424 4.16 24.59 -48.30
C SER A 424 5.14 24.58 -49.46
N LYS A 425 5.97 25.62 -49.58
CA LYS A 425 6.97 25.75 -50.66
C LYS A 425 8.12 24.75 -50.58
N LYS A 426 8.52 24.34 -49.37
CA LYS A 426 9.64 23.43 -49.14
C LYS A 426 9.19 22.22 -48.32
N PRO A 427 9.54 21.00 -48.73
CA PRO A 427 9.39 19.83 -47.88
C PRO A 427 10.45 19.81 -46.77
N VAL A 428 10.22 19.00 -45.74
CA VAL A 428 11.18 18.73 -44.66
C VAL A 428 11.39 17.22 -44.55
N PRO A 429 12.55 16.75 -44.02
CA PRO A 429 12.79 15.32 -43.87
C PRO A 429 11.74 14.64 -42.98
N ARG A 430 11.30 13.46 -43.41
CA ARG A 430 10.34 12.63 -42.67
C ARG A 430 10.96 12.05 -41.40
N ARG A 431 12.19 11.54 -41.51
CA ARG A 431 12.92 10.86 -40.45
C ARG A 431 14.04 11.77 -39.96
N LEU A 432 13.99 12.15 -38.69
CA LEU A 432 15.00 13.03 -38.08
C LEU A 432 15.85 12.22 -37.10
N LYS A 433 17.16 12.20 -37.33
CA LYS A 433 18.12 11.58 -36.40
C LYS A 433 18.15 12.38 -35.09
N LEU A 434 17.90 11.70 -33.99
CA LEU A 434 17.86 12.31 -32.66
C LEU A 434 19.27 12.32 -32.05
N ASP A 435 20.13 13.18 -32.60
CA ASP A 435 21.51 13.42 -32.14
C ASP A 435 21.63 14.68 -31.27
N SER A 436 22.86 14.99 -30.85
CA SER A 436 23.14 16.10 -29.94
C SER A 436 22.71 17.47 -30.48
N GLY A 437 22.83 17.71 -31.78
CA GLY A 437 22.44 18.98 -32.40
C GLY A 437 20.93 19.18 -32.39
N LEU A 438 20.16 18.18 -32.82
CA LEU A 438 18.70 18.27 -32.84
C LEU A 438 18.12 18.37 -31.42
N LEU A 439 18.67 17.60 -30.48
CA LEU A 439 18.27 17.66 -29.06
C LEU A 439 18.58 19.01 -28.42
N ARG A 440 19.71 19.64 -28.79
CA ARG A 440 20.04 21.01 -28.37
C ARG A 440 19.04 22.03 -28.94
N LEU A 441 18.64 21.88 -30.20
CA LEU A 441 17.57 22.71 -30.80
C LEU A 441 16.24 22.58 -30.05
N PHE A 442 15.88 21.37 -29.63
CA PHE A 442 14.70 21.15 -28.79
C PHE A 442 14.85 21.77 -27.39
N GLY A 443 16.05 21.74 -26.81
CA GLY A 443 16.37 22.45 -25.58
C GLY A 443 16.11 23.96 -25.68
N TYR A 444 16.56 24.59 -26.77
CA TYR A 444 16.25 26.01 -27.04
C TYR A 444 14.75 26.28 -27.12
N TYR A 445 13.97 25.37 -27.70
CA TYR A 445 12.51 25.54 -27.76
C TYR A 445 11.89 25.48 -26.36
N LEU A 446 12.33 24.52 -25.55
CA LEU A 446 11.83 24.36 -24.19
C LEU A 446 12.10 25.60 -23.34
N ALA A 447 13.23 26.28 -23.53
CA ALA A 447 13.52 27.56 -22.87
C ALA A 447 12.75 28.72 -23.54
N GLU A 448 13.19 29.12 -24.73
CA GLU A 448 12.82 30.40 -25.37
C GLU A 448 11.90 30.28 -26.59
N GLY A 449 11.51 29.06 -26.94
CA GLY A 449 10.64 28.80 -28.08
C GLY A 449 9.15 28.96 -27.79
N HIS A 450 8.40 29.39 -28.79
CA HIS A 450 6.95 29.31 -28.83
C HIS A 450 6.43 29.16 -30.27
N VAL A 451 5.16 28.80 -30.40
CA VAL A 451 4.48 28.75 -31.70
C VAL A 451 3.49 29.89 -31.79
N HIS A 452 3.75 30.81 -32.72
CA HIS A 452 2.85 31.90 -33.05
C HIS A 452 1.80 31.43 -34.08
N LYS A 453 0.52 31.79 -33.88
CA LYS A 453 -0.58 31.45 -34.80
C LYS A 453 -1.55 32.63 -34.93
N LEU A 454 -1.90 32.99 -36.16
CA LEU A 454 -2.91 34.00 -36.44
C LEU A 454 -4.30 33.39 -36.30
N LYS A 455 -5.18 34.04 -35.54
CA LYS A 455 -6.56 33.58 -35.32
C LYS A 455 -7.35 33.41 -36.63
N SER A 456 -7.05 34.21 -37.65
CA SER A 456 -7.73 34.22 -38.95
C SER A 456 -7.14 33.26 -40.00
N ARG A 457 -6.00 32.61 -39.72
CA ARG A 457 -5.30 31.72 -40.66
C ARG A 457 -4.79 30.47 -39.93
N PRO A 458 -5.54 29.36 -39.98
CA PRO A 458 -5.23 28.20 -39.16
C PRO A 458 -3.85 27.56 -39.44
N ASN A 459 -3.32 27.72 -40.66
CA ASN A 459 -2.00 27.23 -41.09
C ASN A 459 -0.91 28.30 -41.10
N SER A 460 -1.06 29.37 -40.32
CA SER A 460 -0.03 30.40 -40.16
C SER A 460 0.89 30.11 -38.97
N LYS A 461 1.05 28.85 -38.56
CA LYS A 461 1.92 28.52 -37.43
C LYS A 461 3.37 28.86 -37.81
N VAL A 462 4.00 29.66 -36.98
CA VAL A 462 5.41 30.04 -37.11
C VAL A 462 6.09 29.66 -35.81
N LEU A 463 7.22 28.95 -35.93
CA LEU A 463 8.08 28.64 -34.80
C LEU A 463 8.96 29.86 -34.54
N VAL A 464 8.95 30.37 -33.31
CA VAL A 464 9.66 31.59 -32.94
C VAL A 464 10.49 31.32 -31.69
N PHE A 465 11.74 31.79 -31.67
CA PHE A 465 12.57 31.85 -30.47
C PHE A 465 12.94 33.31 -30.20
N THR A 466 13.01 33.68 -28.92
CA THR A 466 13.32 35.06 -28.49
C THR A 466 14.53 35.05 -27.58
N PHE A 467 15.54 35.86 -27.87
CA PHE A 467 16.76 35.94 -27.05
C PHE A 467 17.12 37.39 -26.77
N ASN A 468 17.88 37.61 -25.71
CA ASN A 468 18.43 38.93 -25.41
C ASN A 468 19.40 39.37 -26.53
N LYS A 469 19.57 40.68 -26.73
CA LYS A 469 20.49 41.24 -27.74
C LYS A 469 21.94 40.80 -27.55
N ASN A 470 22.34 40.42 -26.34
CA ASN A 470 23.69 39.97 -26.04
C ASN A 470 23.93 38.48 -26.34
N GLU A 471 22.90 37.73 -26.75
CA GLU A 471 22.93 36.26 -26.90
C GLU A 471 22.98 35.84 -28.38
N THR A 472 23.73 36.58 -29.20
CA THR A 472 23.78 36.41 -30.65
C THR A 472 24.33 35.06 -31.10
N GLU A 473 25.19 34.43 -30.30
CA GLU A 473 25.74 33.09 -30.59
C GLU A 473 24.66 32.00 -30.65
N TYR A 474 23.60 32.11 -29.83
CA TYR A 474 22.52 31.13 -29.81
C TYR A 474 21.62 31.25 -31.03
N LEU A 475 21.45 32.47 -31.55
CA LEU A 475 20.70 32.72 -32.79
C LEU A 475 21.39 32.06 -33.99
N GLU A 476 22.71 32.20 -34.10
CA GLU A 476 23.47 31.58 -35.19
C GLU A 476 23.51 30.05 -35.07
N ASP A 477 23.61 29.49 -33.85
CA ASP A 477 23.50 28.04 -33.64
C ASP A 477 22.12 27.53 -34.07
N ILE A 478 21.01 28.19 -33.67
CA ILE A 478 19.65 27.81 -34.10
C ILE A 478 19.52 27.88 -35.62
N LYS A 479 20.00 28.94 -36.26
CA LYS A 479 19.96 29.10 -37.73
C LYS A 479 20.71 27.98 -38.44
N LYS A 480 21.89 27.60 -37.93
CA LYS A 480 22.66 26.46 -38.44
C LYS A 480 21.90 25.15 -38.27
N LEU A 481 21.36 24.88 -37.08
CA LEU A 481 20.64 23.65 -36.77
C LEU A 481 19.34 23.55 -37.60
N VAL A 482 18.57 24.64 -37.73
CA VAL A 482 17.34 24.65 -38.55
C VAL A 482 17.63 24.38 -40.02
N LYS A 483 18.69 25.00 -40.57
CA LYS A 483 19.12 24.73 -41.94
C LYS A 483 19.56 23.28 -42.12
N MET A 484 20.30 22.73 -41.16
CA MET A 484 20.83 21.37 -41.20
C MET A 484 19.74 20.29 -41.13
N TYR A 485 18.81 20.39 -40.17
CA TYR A 485 17.81 19.33 -39.95
C TYR A 485 16.54 19.50 -40.79
N PHE A 486 16.20 20.73 -41.21
CA PHE A 486 14.94 20.99 -41.91
C PHE A 486 15.15 21.59 -43.31
N GLY A 487 16.36 22.00 -43.71
CA GLY A 487 16.59 22.66 -44.99
C GLY A 487 15.95 24.05 -45.10
N LEU A 488 15.58 24.64 -43.96
CA LEU A 488 14.84 25.91 -43.89
C LEU A 488 15.76 27.08 -43.55
N GLY A 489 15.39 28.26 -44.06
CA GLY A 489 15.97 29.51 -43.61
C GLY A 489 15.18 30.09 -42.43
N CYS A 490 15.85 30.97 -41.68
CA CYS A 490 15.24 31.70 -40.58
C CYS A 490 15.15 33.19 -40.92
N MET A 491 14.11 33.86 -40.43
CA MET A 491 13.98 35.32 -40.47
C MET A 491 14.33 35.87 -39.09
N ILE A 492 15.18 36.90 -39.04
CA ILE A 492 15.55 37.57 -37.79
C ILE A 492 14.88 38.93 -37.78
N SER A 493 14.17 39.24 -36.71
CA SER A 493 13.60 40.57 -36.45
C SER A 493 14.22 41.16 -35.19
N ASP A 494 14.70 42.39 -35.31
CA ASP A 494 15.19 43.20 -34.20
C ASP A 494 14.00 43.89 -33.52
N THR A 495 13.84 43.64 -32.23
CA THR A 495 12.87 44.34 -31.38
C THR A 495 13.63 45.21 -30.39
N ILE A 496 12.93 46.15 -29.73
CA ILE A 496 13.56 47.10 -28.79
C ILE A 496 14.46 46.38 -27.75
N THR A 497 14.03 45.22 -27.25
CA THR A 497 14.70 44.53 -26.13
C THR A 497 15.31 43.17 -26.48
N ALA A 498 15.05 42.61 -27.68
CA ALA A 498 15.38 41.23 -28.00
C ALA A 498 15.53 40.98 -29.51
N TYR A 499 16.22 39.92 -29.87
CA TYR A 499 16.17 39.35 -31.22
C TYR A 499 15.15 38.21 -31.27
N GLN A 500 14.32 38.20 -32.31
CA GLN A 500 13.42 37.10 -32.58
C GLN A 500 13.82 36.38 -33.86
N ILE A 501 14.01 35.07 -33.76
CA ILE A 501 14.27 34.19 -34.90
C ILE A 501 13.03 33.37 -35.22
N SER A 502 12.52 33.53 -36.44
CA SER A 502 11.28 32.93 -36.92
C SER A 502 11.54 31.91 -38.03
N VAL A 503 11.01 30.71 -37.86
CA VAL A 503 11.02 29.63 -38.86
C VAL A 503 9.62 29.51 -39.46
N HIS A 504 9.50 29.95 -40.71
CA HIS A 504 8.23 29.98 -41.44
C HIS A 504 7.87 28.61 -42.05
N SER A 505 7.59 27.64 -41.19
CA SER A 505 7.05 26.33 -41.59
C SER A 505 5.99 25.86 -40.59
N ALA A 506 4.74 25.78 -41.05
CA ALA A 506 3.63 25.31 -40.23
C ALA A 506 3.79 23.85 -39.80
N LEU A 507 4.50 23.04 -40.59
CA LEU A 507 4.80 21.65 -40.29
C LEU A 507 5.80 21.54 -39.13
N VAL A 508 6.94 22.24 -39.23
CA VAL A 508 7.95 22.27 -38.16
C VAL A 508 7.39 22.88 -36.88
N ALA A 509 6.63 23.98 -36.98
CA ALA A 509 5.97 24.56 -35.82
C ALA A 509 4.97 23.58 -35.17
N THR A 510 4.23 22.79 -35.96
CA THR A 510 3.32 21.77 -35.42
C THR A 510 4.07 20.60 -34.78
N LEU A 511 5.21 20.18 -35.36
CA LEU A 511 6.07 19.15 -34.78
C LEU A 511 6.52 19.55 -33.36
N PHE A 512 7.06 20.76 -33.21
CA PHE A 512 7.51 21.27 -31.91
C PHE A 512 6.36 21.42 -30.91
N GLU A 513 5.21 21.95 -31.35
CA GLU A 513 4.01 22.06 -30.51
C GLU A 513 3.51 20.68 -30.05
N LYS A 514 3.52 19.66 -30.91
CA LYS A 514 3.06 18.31 -30.58
C LYS A 514 4.01 17.60 -29.61
N LEU A 515 5.32 17.75 -29.79
CA LEU A 515 6.33 17.17 -28.91
C LEU A 515 6.32 17.82 -27.54
N PHE A 516 6.34 19.15 -27.51
CA PHE A 516 6.73 19.90 -26.32
C PHE A 516 5.61 20.78 -25.75
N GLY A 517 4.48 20.93 -26.45
CA GLY A 517 3.40 21.83 -26.06
C GLY A 517 3.61 23.28 -26.54
N THR A 518 2.60 24.14 -26.28
CA THR A 518 2.64 25.57 -26.57
C THR A 518 2.25 26.41 -25.35
N GLY A 519 2.88 27.58 -25.21
CA GLY A 519 2.81 28.42 -24.02
C GLY A 519 3.71 27.91 -22.90
N ALA A 520 4.34 28.83 -22.16
CA ALA A 520 5.37 28.51 -21.18
C ALA A 520 4.93 27.52 -20.09
N SER A 521 3.67 27.60 -19.63
CA SER A 521 3.12 26.73 -18.57
C SER A 521 2.78 25.31 -19.01
N ASN A 522 2.69 25.05 -20.32
CA ASN A 522 2.33 23.73 -20.86
C ASN A 522 3.53 23.00 -21.47
N LYS A 523 4.73 23.60 -21.44
CA LYS A 523 5.93 22.99 -21.98
C LYS A 523 6.23 21.67 -21.25
N LYS A 524 6.71 20.65 -21.98
CA LYS A 524 7.05 19.32 -21.42
C LYS A 524 8.04 18.60 -22.33
N ILE A 525 8.77 17.63 -21.80
CA ILE A 525 9.60 16.68 -22.56
C ILE A 525 8.76 15.41 -22.79
N PRO A 526 8.83 14.76 -23.96
CA PRO A 526 8.21 13.45 -24.16
C PRO A 526 8.69 12.45 -23.09
N TRP A 527 7.78 11.72 -22.44
CA TRP A 527 8.12 10.91 -21.25
C TRP A 527 9.21 9.87 -21.52
N GLY A 528 9.17 9.20 -22.68
CA GLY A 528 10.20 8.23 -23.08
C GLY A 528 11.62 8.83 -23.19
N TRP A 529 11.75 10.15 -23.33
CA TRP A 529 13.04 10.81 -23.47
C TRP A 529 13.76 11.05 -22.14
N LEU A 530 13.06 10.86 -21.00
CA LEU A 530 13.68 10.84 -19.67
C LEU A 530 14.59 9.63 -19.44
N HIS A 531 14.57 8.66 -20.36
CA HIS A 531 15.41 7.46 -20.34
C HIS A 531 16.48 7.46 -21.43
N LEU A 532 16.65 8.56 -22.19
CA LEU A 532 17.72 8.66 -23.18
C LEU A 532 19.11 8.49 -22.53
N PRO A 533 20.11 8.09 -23.32
CA PRO A 533 21.52 8.17 -22.93
C PRO A 533 21.90 9.53 -22.32
N GLU A 534 22.84 9.53 -21.37
CA GLU A 534 23.18 10.75 -20.61
C GLU A 534 23.67 11.88 -21.52
N ASP A 535 24.46 11.58 -22.57
CA ASP A 535 24.94 12.55 -23.57
C ASP A 535 23.81 13.24 -24.35
N LYS A 536 22.76 12.48 -24.68
CA LYS A 536 21.55 13.00 -25.32
C LYS A 536 20.75 13.89 -24.36
N GLN A 537 20.63 13.49 -23.10
CA GLN A 537 19.98 14.32 -22.07
C GLN A 537 20.75 15.61 -21.78
N ILE A 538 22.08 15.54 -21.74
CA ILE A 538 22.97 16.70 -21.62
C ILE A 538 22.71 17.65 -22.79
N SER A 539 22.54 17.14 -24.01
CA SER A 539 22.27 17.98 -25.19
C SER A 539 20.97 18.79 -25.06
N ILE A 540 19.87 18.17 -24.58
CA ILE A 540 18.62 18.89 -24.28
C ILE A 540 18.88 19.95 -23.20
N LEU A 541 19.55 19.55 -22.12
CA LEU A 541 19.83 20.44 -20.98
C LEU A 541 20.72 21.62 -21.40
N THR A 542 21.71 21.43 -22.27
CA THR A 542 22.56 22.49 -22.82
C THR A 542 21.73 23.51 -23.59
N GLY A 543 20.84 23.08 -24.48
CA GLY A 543 19.96 24.01 -25.20
C GLY A 543 19.05 24.79 -24.25
N TYR A 544 18.51 24.11 -23.24
CA TYR A 544 17.66 24.74 -22.22
C TYR A 544 18.43 25.76 -21.37
N MET A 545 19.61 25.39 -20.87
CA MET A 545 20.47 26.22 -20.03
C MET A 545 21.05 27.42 -20.77
N ARG A 546 21.22 27.34 -22.09
CA ARG A 546 21.61 28.51 -22.90
C ARG A 546 20.51 29.56 -22.98
N GLY A 547 19.23 29.15 -23.00
CA GLY A 547 18.10 30.10 -22.99
C GLY A 547 17.75 30.58 -21.59
N ASP A 548 17.37 29.66 -20.70
CA ASP A 548 16.79 29.98 -19.39
C ASP A 548 17.77 29.79 -18.22
N GLY A 549 19.03 29.44 -18.50
CA GLY A 549 20.03 29.16 -17.47
C GLY A 549 20.72 30.42 -16.97
N TYR A 550 20.94 30.49 -15.67
CA TYR A 550 21.61 31.61 -15.04
C TYR A 550 22.49 31.16 -13.88
N LYS A 551 23.52 31.97 -13.58
CA LYS A 551 24.46 31.74 -12.48
C LYS A 551 24.27 32.76 -11.37
N ILE A 552 24.44 32.29 -10.14
CA ILE A 552 24.69 33.11 -8.96
C ILE A 552 25.95 32.57 -8.27
N PRO A 553 26.67 33.33 -7.43
CA PRO A 553 28.00 32.93 -6.93
C PRO A 553 28.09 31.50 -6.36
N LYS A 554 27.01 31.01 -5.75
CA LYS A 554 26.96 29.68 -5.10
C LYS A 554 26.24 28.59 -5.91
N ARG A 555 25.56 28.90 -7.01
CA ARG A 555 24.63 27.97 -7.70
C ARG A 555 24.52 28.28 -9.20
N ILE A 556 24.25 27.26 -9.99
CA ILE A 556 23.72 27.42 -11.35
C ILE A 556 22.29 26.91 -11.35
N GLY A 557 21.43 27.51 -12.15
CA GLY A 557 20.03 27.13 -12.15
C GLY A 557 19.31 27.61 -13.38
N PHE A 558 18.03 27.29 -13.40
CA PHE A 558 17.10 27.66 -14.45
C PHE A 558 15.70 27.76 -13.85
N ASN A 559 14.81 28.46 -14.53
CA ASN A 559 13.43 28.58 -14.09
C ASN A 559 12.45 28.21 -15.21
N THR A 560 11.21 27.90 -14.82
CA THR A 560 10.10 27.67 -15.75
C THR A 560 8.77 27.98 -15.07
N THR A 561 7.71 28.16 -15.87
CA THR A 561 6.33 28.23 -15.36
C THR A 561 5.56 26.92 -15.57
N SER A 562 6.16 25.94 -16.26
CA SER A 562 5.60 24.59 -16.39
C SER A 562 6.04 23.70 -15.23
N LYS A 563 5.08 23.30 -14.39
CA LYS A 563 5.31 22.33 -13.31
C LYS A 563 5.87 21.01 -13.84
N ILE A 564 5.29 20.51 -14.94
CA ILE A 564 5.66 19.24 -15.56
C ILE A 564 7.12 19.30 -16.04
N LEU A 565 7.49 20.36 -16.75
CA LEU A 565 8.86 20.52 -17.24
C LEU A 565 9.87 20.63 -16.09
N ALA A 566 9.54 21.38 -15.04
CA ALA A 566 10.38 21.50 -13.85
C ALA A 566 10.67 20.14 -13.21
N GLU A 567 9.63 19.31 -13.02
CA GLU A 567 9.73 17.97 -12.45
C GLU A 567 10.51 17.02 -13.39
N GLN A 568 10.32 17.13 -14.71
CA GLN A 568 11.06 16.33 -15.69
C GLN A 568 12.56 16.66 -15.74
N LEU A 569 12.91 17.94 -15.73
CA LEU A 569 14.31 18.39 -15.67
C LEU A 569 14.95 17.98 -14.33
N GLN A 570 14.18 18.01 -13.24
CA GLN A 570 14.62 17.48 -11.95
C GLN A 570 14.95 15.98 -12.01
N LEU A 571 14.11 15.17 -12.67
CA LEU A 571 14.36 13.74 -12.85
C LEU A 571 15.62 13.46 -13.67
N ILE A 572 15.88 14.24 -14.72
CA ILE A 572 17.12 14.15 -15.52
C ILE A 572 18.34 14.43 -14.64
N LEU A 573 18.30 15.49 -13.82
CA LEU A 573 19.39 15.82 -12.90
C LEU A 573 19.60 14.73 -11.84
N ASN A 574 18.53 14.16 -11.27
CA ASN A 574 18.59 13.06 -10.31
C ASN A 574 19.24 11.81 -10.91
N ARG A 575 18.84 11.41 -12.12
CA ARG A 575 19.43 10.30 -12.88
C ARG A 575 20.95 10.44 -13.01
N MET A 576 21.42 11.63 -13.38
CA MET A 576 22.85 11.96 -13.52
C MET A 576 23.60 12.12 -12.17
N GLY A 577 22.89 12.01 -11.04
CA GLY A 577 23.48 12.10 -9.70
C GLY A 577 23.74 13.53 -9.23
N PHE A 578 23.03 14.53 -9.75
CA PHE A 578 23.20 15.93 -9.35
C PHE A 578 22.32 16.30 -8.16
N TYR A 579 22.91 16.97 -7.16
CA TYR A 579 22.16 17.57 -6.06
C TYR A 579 21.46 18.83 -6.55
N HIS A 580 20.13 18.82 -6.49
CA HIS A 580 19.31 19.92 -6.97
C HIS A 580 18.24 20.33 -5.96
N SER A 581 17.77 21.57 -6.05
CA SER A 581 16.58 22.02 -5.32
C SER A 581 15.57 22.63 -6.27
N LEU A 582 14.31 22.20 -6.17
CA LEU A 582 13.19 22.80 -6.85
C LEU A 582 12.42 23.69 -5.86
N GLN A 583 12.39 24.99 -6.11
CA GLN A 583 11.68 25.99 -5.32
C GLN A 583 10.48 26.53 -6.10
N VAL A 584 9.38 26.82 -5.41
CA VAL A 584 8.17 27.37 -6.03
C VAL A 584 7.92 28.77 -5.52
N THR A 585 7.87 29.73 -6.45
CA THR A 585 7.44 31.10 -6.22
C THR A 585 5.98 31.23 -6.66
N LYS A 586 5.07 31.52 -5.73
CA LYS A 586 3.63 31.63 -6.01
C LYS A 586 3.30 32.86 -6.88
N LYS A 587 2.32 32.70 -7.77
CA LYS A 587 1.76 33.79 -8.58
C LYS A 587 1.36 35.00 -7.72
N GLY A 588 1.49 36.21 -8.26
CA GLY A 588 1.18 37.46 -7.55
C GLY A 588 2.19 37.92 -6.49
N LYS A 589 3.25 37.15 -6.19
CA LYS A 589 4.24 37.50 -5.17
C LYS A 589 5.24 38.59 -5.59
N TYR A 590 5.46 38.76 -6.89
CA TYR A 590 6.36 39.78 -7.43
C TYR A 590 5.63 40.68 -8.42
N GLU A 591 5.85 41.98 -8.27
CA GLU A 591 5.45 43.02 -9.21
C GLU A 591 6.72 43.50 -9.93
N SER A 592 6.71 43.44 -11.25
CA SER A 592 7.79 43.97 -12.08
C SER A 592 7.27 45.18 -12.84
N ASN A 593 8.01 46.28 -12.81
CA ASN A 593 7.72 47.47 -13.61
C ASN A 593 8.58 47.42 -14.86
N ILE A 594 7.94 47.26 -16.02
CA ILE A 594 8.60 47.31 -17.32
C ILE A 594 7.99 48.48 -18.08
N ASN A 595 8.79 49.52 -18.34
CA ASN A 595 8.39 50.73 -19.05
C ASN A 595 7.09 51.38 -18.52
N GLY A 596 6.96 51.52 -17.20
CA GLY A 596 5.81 52.16 -16.55
C GLY A 596 4.59 51.25 -16.36
N ARG A 597 4.64 49.99 -16.82
CA ARG A 597 3.55 49.02 -16.67
C ARG A 597 3.86 48.05 -15.54
N VAL A 598 3.00 48.03 -14.52
CA VAL A 598 3.06 47.03 -13.45
C VAL A 598 2.56 45.68 -13.98
N ILE A 599 3.46 44.71 -14.05
CA ILE A 599 3.15 43.34 -14.48
C ILE A 599 3.17 42.44 -13.25
N LYS A 600 2.01 41.84 -12.96
CA LYS A 600 1.86 40.79 -11.94
C LYS A 600 2.01 39.41 -12.57
N SER A 601 2.78 38.53 -11.93
CA SER A 601 2.90 37.15 -12.41
C SER A 601 1.56 36.42 -12.35
N LYS A 602 1.14 35.85 -13.48
CA LYS A 602 -0.11 35.05 -13.62
C LYS A 602 0.06 33.57 -13.26
N HIS A 603 1.30 33.08 -13.20
CA HIS A 603 1.63 31.67 -12.98
C HIS A 603 2.64 31.50 -11.84
N ASP A 604 2.65 30.31 -11.24
CA ASP A 604 3.71 29.92 -10.32
C ASP A 604 5.03 29.77 -11.10
N ARG A 605 6.15 30.22 -10.54
CA ARG A 605 7.49 30.04 -11.10
C ARG A 605 8.22 28.94 -10.33
N TYR A 606 8.85 28.05 -11.08
CA TYR A 606 9.58 26.88 -10.59
C TYR A 606 11.07 27.13 -10.83
N ASP A 607 11.82 27.33 -9.77
CA ASP A 607 13.26 27.62 -9.80
C ASP A 607 14.04 26.34 -9.44
N VAL A 608 14.82 25.79 -10.39
CA VAL A 608 15.68 24.62 -10.17
C VAL A 608 17.13 25.06 -10.03
N TRP A 609 17.75 24.66 -8.93
CA TRP A 609 19.13 25.03 -8.60
C TRP A 609 20.02 23.82 -8.40
N VAL A 610 21.20 23.84 -9.01
CA VAL A 610 22.32 22.93 -8.74
C VAL A 610 23.39 23.69 -7.95
N PHE A 611 23.89 23.07 -6.88
CA PHE A 611 24.72 23.73 -5.88
C PHE A 611 25.90 22.86 -5.42
N GLY A 612 26.87 23.47 -4.72
CA GLY A 612 28.07 22.77 -4.27
C GLY A 612 29.00 22.39 -5.42
N ASN A 613 29.83 21.37 -5.23
CA ASN A 613 30.78 20.88 -6.25
C ASN A 613 30.05 20.29 -7.49
N ALA A 614 28.76 19.94 -7.35
CA ALA A 614 27.93 19.47 -8.45
C ALA A 614 27.76 20.51 -9.56
N LYS A 615 27.86 21.82 -9.25
CA LYS A 615 27.75 22.90 -10.24
C LYS A 615 28.91 22.90 -11.23
N GLU A 616 30.13 22.58 -10.78
CA GLU A 616 31.34 22.54 -11.60
C GLU A 616 31.27 21.37 -12.58
N ARG A 617 30.90 20.19 -12.07
CA ARG A 617 30.65 19.01 -12.91
C ARG A 617 29.56 19.27 -13.95
N LEU A 618 28.42 19.85 -13.54
CA LEU A 618 27.36 20.16 -14.48
C LEU A 618 27.82 21.18 -15.53
N ASN A 619 28.48 22.26 -15.11
CA ASN A 619 28.99 23.27 -16.04
C ASN A 619 29.99 22.68 -17.05
N SER A 620 30.86 21.77 -16.62
CA SER A 620 31.78 21.05 -17.49
C SER A 620 31.03 20.21 -18.54
N LEU A 621 30.01 19.46 -18.15
CA LEU A 621 29.17 18.70 -19.08
C LEU A 621 28.40 19.60 -20.07
N LEU A 622 28.06 20.82 -19.66
CA LEU A 622 27.40 21.82 -20.50
C LEU A 622 28.38 22.60 -21.40
N GLY A 623 29.66 22.21 -21.45
CA GLY A 623 30.68 22.88 -22.27
C GLY A 623 31.23 24.18 -21.65
N ASN A 624 31.27 24.27 -20.32
CA ASN A 624 31.72 25.43 -19.54
C ASN A 624 30.94 26.72 -19.83
N LEU A 625 29.62 26.58 -19.99
CA LEU A 625 28.70 27.68 -20.31
C LEU A 625 28.82 28.89 -19.37
N PHE A 626 29.11 28.67 -18.09
CA PHE A 626 29.25 29.72 -17.10
C PHE A 626 30.69 29.86 -16.61
N THR A 627 31.21 31.09 -16.55
CA THR A 627 32.43 31.39 -15.79
C THR A 627 32.13 31.29 -14.29
N LEU A 628 32.77 30.37 -13.57
CA LEU A 628 32.54 30.14 -12.14
C LEU A 628 33.61 30.84 -11.28
N ASP A 629 33.20 31.50 -10.20
CA ASP A 629 34.14 32.13 -9.26
C ASP A 629 34.96 31.07 -8.50
N LYS A 630 36.30 31.24 -8.42
CA LYS A 630 37.23 30.35 -7.69
C LYS A 630 37.10 30.35 -6.15
N LYS A 631 36.12 31.06 -5.58
CA LYS A 631 35.97 31.15 -4.11
C LYS A 631 35.65 29.77 -3.52
N LYS A 632 36.34 29.39 -2.42
CA LYS A 632 36.12 28.15 -1.66
C LYS A 632 34.61 27.92 -1.46
N VAL A 633 34.07 26.92 -2.15
CA VAL A 633 32.69 26.48 -1.97
C VAL A 633 32.59 25.95 -0.55
N SER A 634 31.73 26.57 0.26
CA SER A 634 31.32 26.02 1.57
C SER A 634 30.93 24.55 1.37
N LYS A 635 31.57 23.62 2.10
CA LYS A 635 31.18 22.21 2.13
C LYS A 635 29.66 22.15 2.38
N SER A 636 28.89 21.78 1.36
CA SER A 636 27.45 21.57 1.48
C SER A 636 27.22 20.36 2.37
N LYS A 637 27.13 20.56 3.69
CA LYS A 637 26.98 19.53 4.73
C LYS A 637 25.67 18.71 4.65
N LYS A 638 24.91 18.76 3.54
CA LYS A 638 23.48 18.42 3.58
C LYS A 638 22.98 17.37 2.58
N TRP A 639 23.69 17.05 1.50
CA TRP A 639 23.27 15.98 0.58
C TRP A 639 24.36 14.93 0.50
N LYS A 640 23.98 13.66 0.43
CA LYS A 640 24.89 12.52 0.32
C LYS A 640 24.53 11.72 -0.92
N ARG A 641 25.52 11.06 -1.52
CA ARG A 641 25.34 10.12 -2.62
C ARG A 641 25.98 8.82 -2.23
N VAL A 642 25.20 7.76 -2.33
CA VAL A 642 25.65 6.37 -2.31
C VAL A 642 25.25 5.81 -3.67
N ASP A 643 26.03 4.93 -4.27
CA ASP A 643 25.93 4.49 -5.68
C ASP A 643 24.50 4.51 -6.30
N LYS A 644 23.52 3.91 -5.62
CA LYS A 644 22.11 3.78 -6.05
C LYS A 644 21.19 4.96 -5.70
N TYR A 645 21.55 5.81 -4.74
CA TYR A 645 20.67 6.81 -4.14
C TYR A 645 21.26 8.22 -4.08
N ILE A 646 20.38 9.20 -4.20
CA ILE A 646 20.63 10.56 -3.72
C ILE A 646 19.89 10.73 -2.39
N PHE A 647 20.59 11.19 -1.36
CA PHE A 647 20.03 11.44 -0.04
C PHE A 647 19.68 12.91 0.17
N ALA A 648 18.39 13.18 0.38
CA ALA A 648 17.85 14.51 0.66
C ALA A 648 17.53 14.66 2.16
N PRO A 649 18.00 15.70 2.84
CA PRO A 649 17.76 15.87 4.27
C PRO A 649 16.36 16.42 4.55
N ILE A 650 15.77 15.97 5.66
CA ILE A 650 14.53 16.51 6.21
C ILE A 650 14.84 17.83 6.91
N THR A 651 14.13 18.88 6.51
CA THR A 651 14.32 20.25 7.00
C THR A 651 13.25 20.70 7.98
N LYS A 652 12.09 20.06 7.99
CA LYS A 652 11.00 20.29 8.95
C LYS A 652 10.15 19.04 9.07
N VAL A 653 9.73 18.74 10.28
CA VAL A 653 8.73 17.72 10.61
C VAL A 653 7.59 18.43 11.34
N SER A 654 6.34 18.15 10.95
CA SER A 654 5.15 18.67 11.61
C SER A 654 4.01 17.68 11.53
N LYS A 655 2.97 17.87 12.33
CA LYS A 655 1.72 17.09 12.26
C LYS A 655 0.57 18.02 11.94
N ARG A 656 -0.44 17.53 11.23
CA ARG A 656 -1.71 18.24 11.03
C ARG A 656 -2.89 17.27 11.15
N PRO A 657 -4.02 17.69 11.73
CA PRO A 657 -5.24 16.89 11.71
C PRO A 657 -5.68 16.60 10.27
N TYR A 658 -6.20 15.41 10.05
CA TYR A 658 -6.73 14.95 8.78
C TYR A 658 -7.95 14.06 9.01
N ASN A 659 -8.98 14.28 8.20
CA ASN A 659 -10.15 13.41 8.12
C ASN A 659 -10.45 13.19 6.63
N GLY A 660 -10.27 11.97 6.13
CA GLY A 660 -10.47 11.66 4.73
C GLY A 660 -9.88 10.32 4.31
N TYR A 661 -9.81 10.07 3.00
CA TYR A 661 -9.26 8.83 2.46
C TYR A 661 -7.74 8.87 2.35
N VAL A 662 -7.11 7.74 2.70
CA VAL A 662 -5.69 7.49 2.49
C VAL A 662 -5.48 6.25 1.64
N TYR A 663 -4.36 6.24 0.91
CA TYR A 663 -4.10 5.37 -0.24
C TYR A 663 -2.79 4.61 -0.11
N ASN A 664 -2.68 3.41 -0.68
CA ASN A 664 -1.40 2.69 -0.79
C ASN A 664 -1.41 1.70 -1.97
N PHE A 665 -0.23 1.25 -2.38
CA PHE A 665 -0.04 0.14 -3.29
C PHE A 665 0.51 -1.08 -2.55
N SER A 666 0.20 -2.26 -3.09
CA SER A 666 1.13 -3.38 -3.08
C SER A 666 1.92 -3.30 -4.39
N VAL A 667 3.20 -3.65 -4.32
CA VAL A 667 4.14 -3.65 -5.46
C VAL A 667 4.91 -4.94 -5.38
N LYS A 668 4.88 -5.70 -6.48
CA LYS A 668 5.50 -7.03 -6.56
C LYS A 668 7.03 -6.90 -6.51
N ASP A 669 7.68 -7.88 -5.89
CA ASP A 669 9.14 -8.09 -5.83
C ASP A 669 9.94 -7.02 -5.05
N SER A 670 9.80 -5.74 -5.37
CA SER A 670 10.59 -4.66 -4.77
C SER A 670 10.03 -4.10 -3.47
N HIS A 671 8.78 -4.43 -3.15
CA HIS A 671 8.08 -4.01 -1.95
C HIS A 671 8.09 -2.50 -1.65
N SER A 672 8.16 -1.67 -2.70
CA SER A 672 8.33 -0.22 -2.57
C SER A 672 7.88 0.53 -3.82
N TYR A 673 7.64 1.82 -3.67
CA TYR A 673 7.45 2.75 -4.78
C TYR A 673 7.96 4.14 -4.38
N THR A 674 7.84 5.14 -5.25
CA THR A 674 8.30 6.50 -4.98
C THR A 674 7.14 7.49 -4.92
N ILE A 675 7.23 8.43 -3.97
CA ILE A 675 6.40 9.65 -3.93
C ILE A 675 7.29 10.88 -4.03
N HIS A 676 6.99 11.80 -4.95
CA HIS A 676 7.90 12.92 -5.25
C HIS A 676 9.36 12.47 -5.48
N GLY A 677 9.56 11.26 -6.00
CA GLY A 677 10.88 10.65 -6.18
C GLY A 677 11.54 10.09 -4.91
N VAL A 678 10.92 10.21 -3.73
CA VAL A 678 11.39 9.59 -2.47
C VAL A 678 10.86 8.18 -2.36
N ALA A 679 11.75 7.22 -2.11
CA ALA A 679 11.38 5.82 -1.92
C ALA A 679 10.60 5.63 -0.61
N VAL A 680 9.43 4.99 -0.71
CA VAL A 680 8.56 4.62 0.39
C VAL A 680 8.25 3.14 0.34
N SER A 681 8.03 2.54 1.51
CA SER A 681 7.61 1.14 1.58
C SER A 681 6.18 1.00 1.06
N ASN A 682 5.93 -0.08 0.34
CA ASN A 682 4.57 -0.49 0.04
C ASN A 682 3.93 -1.14 1.29
N CYS A 683 2.74 -1.69 1.15
CA CYS A 683 2.16 -2.52 2.20
C CYS A 683 2.87 -3.88 2.25
N ASN A 684 3.94 -3.97 3.05
CA ASN A 684 4.57 -5.23 3.39
C ASN A 684 3.77 -5.96 4.45
N ILE A 685 2.81 -6.73 3.98
CA ILE A 685 2.31 -7.87 4.73
C ILE A 685 2.44 -9.05 3.76
N PRO A 686 3.44 -9.95 3.94
CA PRO A 686 3.51 -11.16 3.17
C PRO A 686 2.18 -11.89 3.35
N SER A 687 1.45 -12.10 2.26
CA SER A 687 0.54 -13.24 2.02
C SER A 687 -0.17 -13.87 3.24
N GLN A 688 -0.56 -13.12 4.26
CA GLN A 688 -1.27 -13.59 5.46
C GLN A 688 -2.44 -12.68 5.84
N ARG A 689 -2.76 -11.67 5.01
CA ARG A 689 -3.81 -10.68 5.29
C ARG A 689 -4.66 -10.30 4.08
N SER A 690 -4.90 -11.25 3.16
CA SER A 690 -6.11 -11.20 2.35
C SER A 690 -7.27 -11.77 3.18
N TYR A 691 -8.27 -10.94 3.45
CA TYR A 691 -9.53 -11.43 3.99
C TYR A 691 -10.18 -12.35 2.99
N ARG A 692 -10.37 -13.61 3.38
CA ARG A 692 -10.98 -14.64 2.55
C ARG A 692 -12.18 -15.18 3.32
N PRO A 693 -13.40 -14.79 2.95
CA PRO A 693 -14.59 -15.34 3.55
C PRO A 693 -14.96 -16.68 2.92
N ARG A 694 -15.53 -17.60 3.72
CA ARG A 694 -16.42 -18.64 3.20
C ARG A 694 -17.68 -17.98 2.63
N SER A 695 -18.32 -18.62 1.65
CA SER A 695 -19.59 -18.13 1.14
C SER A 695 -20.64 -18.07 2.25
N ILE A 696 -21.60 -17.15 2.11
CA ILE A 696 -22.70 -16.97 3.06
C ILE A 696 -23.45 -18.30 3.22
N LYS A 697 -23.78 -18.94 2.09
CA LYS A 697 -24.47 -20.23 2.07
C LYS A 697 -23.67 -21.30 2.83
N ASN A 698 -22.38 -21.47 2.51
CA ASN A 698 -21.56 -22.50 3.15
C ASN A 698 -21.39 -22.28 4.67
N SER A 699 -21.33 -21.02 5.11
CA SER A 699 -21.31 -20.69 6.55
C SER A 699 -22.66 -21.03 7.21
N ALA A 700 -23.78 -20.64 6.59
CA ALA A 700 -25.12 -20.93 7.10
C ALA A 700 -25.44 -22.43 7.12
N ASP A 701 -24.98 -23.19 6.11
CA ASP A 701 -25.10 -24.65 6.05
C ASP A 701 -24.43 -25.31 7.28
N GLU A 702 -23.30 -24.79 7.76
CA GLU A 702 -22.66 -25.33 8.98
C GLU A 702 -23.40 -24.95 10.27
N PHE A 703 -23.98 -23.75 10.34
CA PHE A 703 -24.83 -23.35 11.46
C PHE A 703 -26.09 -24.24 11.57
N GLU A 704 -26.71 -24.53 10.43
CA GLU A 704 -27.84 -25.46 10.31
C GLU A 704 -27.44 -26.88 10.72
N TYR A 705 -26.29 -27.37 10.23
CA TYR A 705 -25.72 -28.65 10.67
C TYR A 705 -25.52 -28.71 12.19
N ILE A 706 -24.97 -27.66 12.80
CA ILE A 706 -24.79 -27.59 14.27
C ILE A 706 -26.15 -27.65 14.97
N GLN A 707 -27.13 -26.89 14.51
CA GLN A 707 -28.48 -26.91 15.09
C GLN A 707 -29.11 -28.30 15.05
N GLU A 708 -28.99 -29.01 13.92
CA GLU A 708 -29.61 -30.32 13.71
C GLU A 708 -28.87 -31.47 14.38
N LYS A 709 -27.53 -31.53 14.21
CA LYS A 709 -26.71 -32.67 14.65
C LYS A 709 -26.09 -32.48 16.03
N LEU A 710 -26.03 -31.24 16.51
CA LEU A 710 -25.43 -30.87 17.80
C LEU A 710 -26.41 -30.05 18.67
N PRO A 711 -27.67 -30.48 18.89
CA PRO A 711 -28.69 -29.68 19.60
C PRO A 711 -28.37 -29.40 21.07
N PHE A 712 -27.32 -30.02 21.62
CA PHE A 712 -26.82 -29.75 22.98
C PHE A 712 -25.83 -28.57 23.03
N VAL A 713 -25.39 -28.03 21.88
CA VAL A 713 -24.55 -26.84 21.78
C VAL A 713 -25.44 -25.62 21.96
N ASN A 714 -25.13 -24.80 22.96
CA ASN A 714 -25.89 -23.60 23.27
C ASN A 714 -25.42 -22.39 22.46
N GLU A 715 -24.16 -22.38 22.05
CA GLU A 715 -23.57 -21.23 21.35
C GLU A 715 -22.40 -21.61 20.43
N VAL A 716 -22.34 -20.95 19.28
CA VAL A 716 -21.20 -21.03 18.35
C VAL A 716 -20.29 -19.82 18.53
N MET A 717 -19.00 -20.03 18.75
CA MET A 717 -17.99 -18.98 18.72
C MET A 717 -17.37 -18.90 17.32
N VAL A 718 -17.59 -17.79 16.62
CA VAL A 718 -16.97 -17.50 15.33
C VAL A 718 -15.60 -16.86 15.57
N GLU A 719 -14.54 -17.63 15.29
CA GLU A 719 -13.14 -17.29 15.60
C GLU A 719 -12.43 -16.47 14.50
N ASP A 720 -13.16 -15.95 13.52
CA ASP A 720 -12.65 -15.00 12.53
C ASP A 720 -11.85 -13.88 13.23
N ASP A 721 -10.80 -13.36 12.59
CA ASP A 721 -9.98 -12.29 13.17
C ASP A 721 -10.77 -11.03 13.54
N THR A 722 -11.76 -10.70 12.71
CA THR A 722 -12.75 -9.66 12.97
C THR A 722 -13.96 -9.97 12.10
N PHE A 723 -14.98 -10.63 12.67
CA PHE A 723 -16.17 -11.05 11.93
C PHE A 723 -16.92 -9.89 11.26
N PRO A 724 -17.29 -8.79 11.97
CA PRO A 724 -18.08 -7.71 11.39
C PRO A 724 -17.25 -6.77 10.51
N ALA A 725 -16.10 -7.21 10.00
CA ALA A 725 -15.19 -6.37 9.24
C ALA A 725 -15.71 -6.00 7.84
N ASP A 726 -16.49 -6.90 7.23
CA ASP A 726 -17.24 -6.64 5.99
C ASP A 726 -18.73 -6.55 6.34
N LYS A 727 -19.25 -5.32 6.36
CA LYS A 727 -20.67 -5.05 6.68
C LYS A 727 -21.62 -5.79 5.76
N LYS A 728 -21.36 -5.79 4.45
CA LYS A 728 -22.27 -6.40 3.46
C LYS A 728 -22.34 -7.91 3.66
N ARG A 729 -21.19 -8.56 3.85
CA ARG A 729 -21.15 -10.00 4.14
C ARG A 729 -21.82 -10.31 5.49
N THR A 730 -21.51 -9.53 6.51
CA THR A 730 -22.04 -9.73 7.87
C THR A 730 -23.56 -9.69 7.88
N ILE A 731 -24.14 -8.65 7.28
CA ILE A 731 -25.59 -8.51 7.14
C ILE A 731 -26.15 -9.68 6.31
N GLY A 732 -25.53 -10.00 5.17
CA GLY A 732 -25.99 -11.10 4.32
C GLY A 732 -25.99 -12.47 5.01
N LEU A 733 -24.98 -12.76 5.84
CA LEU A 733 -24.98 -13.98 6.66
C LEU A 733 -26.05 -13.92 7.75
N CYS A 734 -26.26 -12.77 8.40
CA CYS A 734 -27.34 -12.61 9.37
C CYS A 734 -28.71 -12.85 8.72
N ASP A 735 -28.96 -12.28 7.54
CA ASP A 735 -30.19 -12.49 6.75
C ASP A 735 -30.39 -13.97 6.40
N GLU A 736 -29.34 -14.64 5.94
CA GLU A 736 -29.39 -16.07 5.62
C GLU A 736 -29.73 -16.93 6.85
N LEU A 737 -29.10 -16.67 8.00
CA LEU A 737 -29.38 -17.38 9.25
C LEU A 737 -30.82 -17.15 9.74
N ILE A 738 -31.33 -15.92 9.62
CA ILE A 738 -32.72 -15.59 9.95
C ILE A 738 -33.69 -16.30 9.01
N GLY A 739 -33.42 -16.27 7.70
CA GLY A 739 -34.27 -16.90 6.68
C GLY A 739 -34.39 -18.41 6.83
N ARG A 740 -33.37 -19.06 7.40
CA ARG A 740 -33.37 -20.51 7.70
C ARG A 740 -33.88 -20.89 9.10
N ASP A 741 -34.34 -19.93 9.89
CA ASP A 741 -34.71 -20.14 11.30
C ASP A 741 -33.59 -20.83 12.11
N VAL A 742 -32.34 -20.37 11.94
CA VAL A 742 -31.24 -20.81 12.80
C VAL A 742 -31.40 -20.16 14.18
N ARG A 743 -31.65 -21.00 15.18
CA ARG A 743 -31.96 -20.61 16.56
C ARG A 743 -30.78 -20.72 17.53
N VAL A 744 -29.75 -21.48 17.17
CA VAL A 744 -28.52 -21.57 17.98
C VAL A 744 -27.88 -20.18 18.11
N GLY A 745 -27.53 -19.79 19.33
CA GLY A 745 -26.90 -18.49 19.57
C GLY A 745 -25.46 -18.48 19.05
N TRP A 746 -24.91 -17.29 18.80
CA TRP A 746 -23.50 -17.19 18.44
C TRP A 746 -22.81 -15.94 18.97
N SER A 747 -21.49 -16.00 19.01
CA SER A 747 -20.60 -14.91 19.40
C SER A 747 -19.47 -14.77 18.39
N CYS A 748 -18.82 -13.61 18.36
CA CYS A 748 -17.72 -13.39 17.43
C CYS A 748 -16.65 -12.44 17.98
N ASN A 749 -15.47 -12.47 17.37
CA ASN A 749 -14.46 -11.43 17.55
C ASN A 749 -14.80 -10.18 16.71
N ALA A 750 -14.61 -8.99 17.28
CA ALA A 750 -14.92 -7.72 16.66
C ALA A 750 -13.89 -6.62 16.98
N ARG A 751 -13.99 -5.52 16.22
CA ARG A 751 -13.26 -4.27 16.47
C ARG A 751 -14.24 -3.15 16.81
N VAL A 752 -13.71 -2.10 17.41
CA VAL A 752 -14.49 -0.95 17.91
C VAL A 752 -15.12 -0.08 16.81
N ASN A 753 -15.03 -0.46 15.54
CA ASN A 753 -15.54 0.30 14.41
C ASN A 753 -16.81 -0.29 13.78
N THR A 754 -17.46 -1.22 14.48
CA THR A 754 -18.74 -1.78 14.02
C THR A 754 -19.86 -0.76 14.26
N ASP A 755 -20.70 -0.52 13.26
CA ASP A 755 -21.82 0.43 13.34
C ASP A 755 -23.08 -0.19 13.96
N LEU A 756 -24.00 0.68 14.40
CA LEU A 756 -25.23 0.27 15.09
C LEU A 756 -26.14 -0.62 14.25
N GLU A 757 -26.30 -0.33 12.95
CA GLU A 757 -27.17 -1.10 12.06
C GLU A 757 -26.67 -2.55 11.95
N THR A 758 -25.37 -2.72 11.70
CA THR A 758 -24.74 -4.05 11.69
C THR A 758 -24.93 -4.78 13.01
N MET A 759 -24.74 -4.10 14.15
CA MET A 759 -24.97 -4.70 15.47
C MET A 759 -26.42 -5.12 15.71
N GLN A 760 -27.39 -4.30 15.31
CA GLN A 760 -28.82 -4.64 15.43
C GLN A 760 -29.16 -5.86 14.58
N LYS A 761 -28.62 -5.93 13.36
CA LYS A 761 -28.80 -7.09 12.48
C LYS A 761 -28.17 -8.36 13.05
N MET A 762 -26.96 -8.26 13.60
CA MET A 762 -26.32 -9.37 14.30
C MET A 762 -27.17 -9.83 15.48
N ARG A 763 -27.75 -8.91 16.26
CA ARG A 763 -28.63 -9.24 17.38
C ARG A 763 -29.89 -9.98 16.92
N GLU A 764 -30.52 -9.52 15.84
CA GLU A 764 -31.69 -10.17 15.23
C GLU A 764 -31.36 -11.61 14.82
N ALA A 765 -30.19 -11.82 14.22
CA ALA A 765 -29.65 -13.16 13.90
C ALA A 765 -29.10 -13.91 15.12
N ARG A 766 -29.47 -13.54 16.34
CA ARG A 766 -29.11 -14.19 17.61
C ARG A 766 -27.63 -14.14 17.99
N CYS A 767 -26.87 -13.19 17.47
CA CYS A 767 -25.59 -12.83 18.06
C CYS A 767 -25.82 -12.37 19.51
N ARG A 768 -25.11 -12.99 20.44
CA ARG A 768 -25.23 -12.72 21.87
C ARG A 768 -24.13 -11.79 22.35
N LEU A 769 -22.88 -12.08 21.99
CA LEU A 769 -21.71 -11.38 22.51
C LEU A 769 -20.64 -11.10 21.45
N MET A 770 -19.99 -9.95 21.58
CA MET A 770 -18.79 -9.61 20.81
C MET A 770 -17.56 -9.56 21.73
N CYS A 771 -16.49 -10.24 21.33
CA CYS A 771 -15.15 -10.12 21.92
C CYS A 771 -14.38 -9.00 21.22
N VAL A 772 -14.07 -7.91 21.94
CA VAL A 772 -13.67 -6.64 21.32
C VAL A 772 -12.29 -6.22 21.81
N GLY A 773 -11.35 -6.06 20.89
CA GLY A 773 -10.03 -5.50 21.18
C GLY A 773 -10.08 -3.99 21.36
N PHE A 774 -10.19 -3.54 22.62
CA PHE A 774 -10.04 -2.13 23.02
C PHE A 774 -8.57 -1.74 23.17
N GLU A 775 -7.72 -2.69 23.56
CA GLU A 775 -6.27 -2.55 23.74
C GLU A 775 -5.87 -1.58 24.87
N SER A 776 -6.07 -0.28 24.72
CA SER A 776 -5.65 0.76 25.65
C SER A 776 -6.57 1.98 25.59
N SER A 777 -6.60 2.79 26.64
CA SER A 777 -7.25 4.11 26.61
C SER A 777 -6.30 5.22 26.18
N ALA A 778 -4.99 4.96 26.20
CA ALA A 778 -3.97 5.95 25.86
C ALA A 778 -3.80 6.03 24.35
N GLN A 779 -4.03 7.22 23.77
CA GLN A 779 -3.97 7.39 22.32
C GLN A 779 -2.55 7.13 21.77
N SER A 780 -1.49 7.43 22.53
CA SER A 780 -0.11 7.07 22.17
C SER A 780 0.03 5.56 21.95
N SER A 781 -0.53 4.75 22.85
CA SER A 781 -0.48 3.29 22.79
C SER A 781 -1.36 2.70 21.71
N LEU A 782 -2.55 3.26 21.49
CA LEU A 782 -3.41 2.93 20.35
C LEU A 782 -2.75 3.22 19.00
N ASN A 783 -2.00 4.32 18.91
CA ASN A 783 -1.24 4.67 17.72
C ASN A 783 -0.09 3.67 17.49
N ALA A 784 0.57 3.22 18.56
CA ALA A 784 1.66 2.25 18.50
C ALA A 784 1.22 0.87 17.97
N VAL A 785 0.03 0.39 18.34
CA VAL A 785 -0.54 -0.88 17.80
C VAL A 785 -1.10 -0.75 16.39
N THR A 786 -1.16 0.47 15.84
CA THR A 786 -1.49 0.75 14.43
C THR A 786 -2.89 0.32 13.96
N LYS A 787 -3.84 0.10 14.89
CA LYS A 787 -5.23 -0.31 14.59
C LYS A 787 -6.17 0.86 14.22
N GLY A 788 -5.71 2.10 14.36
CA GLY A 788 -6.48 3.31 13.99
C GLY A 788 -7.66 3.62 14.90
N GLN A 789 -7.73 3.01 16.07
CA GLN A 789 -8.81 3.21 17.04
C GLN A 789 -8.55 4.46 17.89
N THR A 790 -9.62 5.10 18.34
CA THR A 790 -9.56 6.22 19.30
C THR A 790 -10.47 5.94 20.49
N ARG A 791 -10.24 6.64 21.60
CA ARG A 791 -11.11 6.56 22.79
C ARG A 791 -12.58 6.88 22.46
N GLY A 792 -12.81 7.86 21.58
CA GLY A 792 -14.17 8.22 21.14
C GLY A 792 -14.86 7.09 20.37
N MET A 793 -14.14 6.40 19.48
CA MET A 793 -14.69 5.22 18.79
C MET A 793 -15.02 4.08 19.77
N GLN A 794 -14.17 3.88 20.79
CA GLN A 794 -14.39 2.87 21.83
C GLN A 794 -15.67 3.15 22.64
N GLN A 795 -15.91 4.40 23.02
CA GLN A 795 -17.14 4.82 23.71
C GLN A 795 -18.37 4.67 22.80
N GLN A 796 -18.30 5.20 21.58
CA GLN A 796 -19.40 5.10 20.61
C GLN A 796 -19.77 3.64 20.31
N PHE A 797 -18.78 2.76 20.20
CA PHE A 797 -18.99 1.33 20.03
C PHE A 797 -19.77 0.74 21.21
N MET A 798 -19.40 1.07 22.45
CA MET A 798 -20.10 0.58 23.63
C MET A 798 -21.55 1.09 23.70
N ASP A 799 -21.78 2.34 23.33
CA ASP A 799 -23.13 2.92 23.25
C ASP A 799 -23.98 2.22 22.18
N ASN A 800 -23.40 1.97 21.01
CA ASN A 800 -24.07 1.23 19.94
C ASN A 800 -24.39 -0.21 20.37
N ALA A 801 -23.43 -0.91 21.01
CA ALA A 801 -23.63 -2.27 21.49
C ALA A 801 -24.75 -2.34 22.53
N LYS A 802 -24.81 -1.36 23.45
CA LYS A 802 -25.89 -1.24 24.43
C LYS A 802 -27.24 -1.01 23.75
N ARG A 803 -27.32 -0.12 22.76
CA ARG A 803 -28.54 0.15 21.99
C ARG A 803 -29.00 -1.06 21.17
N ALA A 804 -28.07 -1.85 20.65
CA ALA A 804 -28.36 -3.08 19.92
C ALA A 804 -28.68 -4.28 20.84
N GLY A 805 -28.46 -4.17 22.15
CA GLY A 805 -28.68 -5.28 23.09
C GLY A 805 -27.63 -6.40 22.99
N LEU A 806 -26.42 -6.09 22.53
CA LEU A 806 -25.29 -7.03 22.46
C LEU A 806 -24.44 -6.97 23.75
N LEU A 807 -23.99 -8.13 24.21
CA LEU A 807 -23.05 -8.22 25.34
C LEU A 807 -21.63 -8.02 24.83
N ILE A 808 -20.76 -7.44 25.66
CA ILE A 808 -19.36 -7.17 25.29
C ILE A 808 -18.40 -7.88 26.24
N ASN A 809 -17.44 -8.62 25.66
CA ASN A 809 -16.20 -9.01 26.34
C ASN A 809 -15.09 -8.07 25.88
N GLY A 810 -14.58 -7.21 26.77
CA GLY A 810 -13.55 -6.23 26.45
C GLY A 810 -12.14 -6.79 26.63
N CYS A 811 -11.33 -6.74 25.58
CA CYS A 811 -9.94 -7.18 25.60
C CYS A 811 -8.99 -5.96 25.65
N PHE A 812 -8.13 -5.92 26.66
CA PHE A 812 -7.15 -4.87 26.91
C PHE A 812 -5.74 -5.47 27.01
N ILE A 813 -4.73 -4.72 26.58
CA ILE A 813 -3.32 -5.08 26.64
C ILE A 813 -2.59 -4.10 27.55
N MET A 814 -1.76 -4.62 28.44
CA MET A 814 -0.88 -3.86 29.32
C MET A 814 0.56 -3.98 28.84
N GLY A 815 1.27 -2.85 28.74
CA GLY A 815 2.68 -2.84 28.36
C GLY A 815 2.92 -2.68 26.86
N LEU A 816 2.00 -2.04 26.15
CA LEU A 816 2.23 -1.61 24.77
C LEU A 816 3.48 -0.73 24.66
N PRO A 817 4.11 -0.61 23.47
CA PRO A 817 5.43 0.04 23.32
C PRO A 817 5.55 1.45 23.91
N THR A 818 4.46 2.20 24.01
CA THR A 818 4.41 3.56 24.55
C THR A 818 3.68 3.68 25.89
N ASP A 819 3.24 2.57 26.49
CA ASP A 819 2.56 2.63 27.78
C ASP A 819 3.51 3.21 28.85
N THR A 820 2.96 3.92 29.82
CA THR A 820 3.57 4.24 31.12
C THR A 820 2.67 3.70 32.24
N ARG A 821 3.15 3.73 33.49
CA ARG A 821 2.33 3.35 34.66
C ARG A 821 1.04 4.14 34.73
N GLU A 822 1.11 5.45 34.44
CA GLU A 822 -0.04 6.36 34.41
C GLU A 822 -1.01 5.98 33.30
N SER A 823 -0.51 5.64 32.11
CA SER A 823 -1.35 5.22 30.98
C SER A 823 -2.05 3.88 31.22
N MET A 824 -1.39 2.94 31.90
CA MET A 824 -1.99 1.65 32.26
C MET A 824 -3.05 1.85 33.34
N GLN A 825 -2.78 2.70 34.34
CA GLN A 825 -3.77 3.09 35.34
C GLN A 825 -4.99 3.80 34.70
N ALA A 826 -4.77 4.68 33.72
CA ALA A 826 -5.83 5.30 32.94
C ALA A 826 -6.64 4.26 32.15
N THR A 827 -5.97 3.26 31.57
CA THR A 827 -6.62 2.15 30.86
C THR A 827 -7.51 1.32 31.79
N ILE A 828 -7.07 1.05 33.01
CA ILE A 828 -7.90 0.38 34.04
C ILE A 828 -9.12 1.23 34.39
N GLY A 829 -8.93 2.54 34.61
CA GLY A 829 -10.02 3.47 34.88
C GLY A 829 -11.05 3.50 33.74
N PHE A 830 -10.57 3.56 32.50
CA PHE A 830 -11.39 3.57 31.31
C PHE A 830 -12.13 2.24 31.08
N ALA A 831 -11.50 1.09 31.34
CA ALA A 831 -12.18 -0.20 31.30
C ALA A 831 -13.38 -0.24 32.28
N LYS A 832 -13.21 0.33 33.49
CA LYS A 832 -14.30 0.48 34.47
C LYS A 832 -15.38 1.46 34.02
N GLU A 833 -15.02 2.52 33.30
CA GLU A 833 -15.95 3.47 32.69
C GLU A 833 -16.80 2.80 31.60
N LEU A 834 -16.16 2.10 30.66
CA LEU A 834 -16.85 1.34 29.60
C LEU A 834 -17.76 0.25 30.16
N ASN A 835 -17.37 -0.37 31.28
CA ASN A 835 -18.14 -1.39 32.00
C ASN A 835 -18.67 -2.54 31.10
N PRO A 836 -17.81 -3.21 30.29
CA PRO A 836 -18.23 -4.38 29.50
C PRO A 836 -18.77 -5.51 30.40
N ASN A 837 -19.43 -6.51 29.80
CA ASN A 837 -20.00 -7.65 30.54
C ASN A 837 -18.93 -8.61 31.08
N SER A 838 -17.75 -8.59 30.47
CA SER A 838 -16.54 -9.24 30.98
C SER A 838 -15.32 -8.49 30.43
N ALA A 839 -14.17 -8.62 31.09
CA ALA A 839 -12.95 -7.97 30.65
C ALA A 839 -11.73 -8.89 30.79
N GLN A 840 -10.88 -8.89 29.78
CA GLN A 840 -9.61 -9.58 29.76
C GLN A 840 -8.48 -8.56 29.69
N PHE A 841 -7.47 -8.75 30.54
CA PHE A 841 -6.27 -7.94 30.58
C PHE A 841 -5.09 -8.87 30.31
N TYR A 842 -4.36 -8.64 29.23
CA TYR A 842 -3.20 -9.42 28.84
C TYR A 842 -1.94 -8.57 28.92
N PRO A 843 -0.80 -9.11 29.39
CA PRO A 843 0.47 -8.45 29.15
C PRO A 843 0.78 -8.47 27.65
N LEU A 844 1.57 -7.51 27.16
CA LEU A 844 2.11 -7.55 25.80
C LEU A 844 2.94 -8.83 25.63
N MET A 845 2.49 -9.71 24.73
CA MET A 845 3.22 -10.89 24.29
C MET A 845 3.76 -10.65 22.88
N VAL A 846 5.01 -11.02 22.63
CA VAL A 846 5.70 -10.73 21.37
C VAL A 846 6.19 -12.04 20.74
N TYR A 847 5.52 -12.60 19.74
CA TYR A 847 5.87 -13.92 19.20
C TYR A 847 6.79 -13.82 17.96
N PRO A 848 7.69 -14.79 17.73
CA PRO A 848 8.46 -14.91 16.49
C PRO A 848 7.64 -14.70 15.22
N GLY A 849 8.21 -14.01 14.23
CA GLY A 849 7.51 -13.63 12.99
C GLY A 849 6.58 -12.42 13.11
N THR A 850 6.49 -11.78 14.29
CA THR A 850 5.70 -10.55 14.48
C THR A 850 6.59 -9.30 14.58
N ALA A 851 6.09 -8.16 14.12
CA ALA A 851 6.77 -6.87 14.26
C ALA A 851 7.02 -6.48 15.73
N ALA A 852 6.19 -6.98 16.66
CA ALA A 852 6.38 -6.73 18.08
C ALA A 852 7.57 -7.53 18.64
N PHE A 853 7.82 -8.74 18.14
CA PHE A 853 9.00 -9.52 18.48
C PHE A 853 10.27 -8.92 17.92
N GLU A 854 10.26 -8.50 16.65
CA GLU A 854 11.37 -7.76 16.03
C GLU A 854 11.70 -6.50 16.83
N TRP A 855 10.67 -5.73 17.23
CA TRP A 855 10.84 -4.55 18.06
C TRP A 855 11.49 -4.89 19.42
N ALA A 856 10.99 -5.90 20.12
CA ALA A 856 11.54 -6.30 21.40
C ALA A 856 12.99 -6.79 21.27
N GLN A 857 13.28 -7.59 20.24
CA GLN A 857 14.62 -8.12 19.98
C GLN A 857 15.62 -7.00 19.63
N GLN A 858 15.27 -6.09 18.71
CA GLN A 858 16.14 -4.99 18.29
C GLN A 858 16.53 -4.02 19.41
N ASN A 859 15.68 -3.91 20.44
CA ASN A 859 15.92 -3.04 21.59
C ASN A 859 16.47 -3.81 22.81
N ASN A 860 16.79 -5.11 22.68
CA ASN A 860 17.21 -5.98 23.78
C ASN A 860 16.22 -6.00 24.95
N TYR A 861 14.92 -6.02 24.65
CA TYR A 861 13.85 -6.05 25.65
C TYR A 861 13.34 -7.46 25.98
N LEU A 862 13.83 -8.50 25.30
CA LEU A 862 13.47 -9.88 25.62
C LEU A 862 14.24 -10.34 26.86
N GLU A 863 13.53 -10.76 27.92
CA GLU A 863 14.16 -11.27 29.15
C GLU A 863 14.80 -12.65 28.98
N THR A 864 14.31 -13.43 28.02
CA THR A 864 14.71 -14.83 27.83
C THR A 864 14.52 -15.28 26.38
N ASN A 865 15.47 -16.08 25.91
CA ASN A 865 15.36 -16.81 24.63
C ASN A 865 14.84 -18.24 24.83
N GLU A 866 14.60 -18.65 26.08
CA GLU A 866 14.09 -19.97 26.43
C GLU A 866 12.57 -19.98 26.33
N TRP A 867 12.04 -20.61 25.26
CA TRP A 867 10.61 -20.55 24.92
C TRP A 867 9.68 -21.05 26.05
N ARG A 868 10.11 -22.04 26.85
CA ARG A 868 9.35 -22.56 28.00
C ARG A 868 9.12 -21.51 29.09
N GLU A 869 9.99 -20.52 29.20
CA GLU A 869 9.94 -19.47 30.22
C GLU A 869 8.98 -18.32 29.87
N TRP A 870 8.27 -18.42 28.75
CA TRP A 870 7.23 -17.49 28.31
C TRP A 870 5.89 -17.70 29.03
N ILE A 871 5.82 -18.75 29.82
CA ILE A 871 4.72 -19.06 30.74
C ILE A 871 5.32 -19.46 32.09
N THR A 872 4.54 -19.34 33.16
CA THR A 872 4.95 -19.80 34.50
C THR A 872 5.07 -21.33 34.55
N PRO A 873 5.61 -21.94 35.62
CA PRO A 873 5.59 -23.39 35.79
C PRO A 873 4.19 -23.99 35.65
N GLU A 874 3.17 -23.30 36.18
CA GLU A 874 1.74 -23.68 36.09
C GLU A 874 1.10 -23.33 34.74
N GLY A 875 1.86 -22.70 33.82
CA GLY A 875 1.43 -22.39 32.47
C GLY A 875 0.68 -21.07 32.31
N LEU A 876 0.68 -20.20 33.32
CA LEU A 876 0.04 -18.88 33.24
C LEU A 876 0.87 -17.92 32.38
N HIS A 877 0.24 -16.86 31.85
CA HIS A 877 0.96 -15.81 31.12
C HIS A 877 2.06 -15.17 31.96
N LYS A 878 3.25 -15.11 31.39
CA LYS A 878 4.40 -14.35 31.87
C LYS A 878 4.84 -13.44 30.72
N SER A 879 4.87 -12.13 30.95
CA SER A 879 5.46 -11.23 29.95
C SER A 879 6.93 -11.59 29.79
N THR A 880 7.45 -11.53 28.57
CA THR A 880 8.89 -11.68 28.28
C THR A 880 9.53 -10.38 27.84
N VAL A 881 8.77 -9.28 27.87
CA VAL A 881 9.23 -7.96 27.48
C VAL A 881 9.48 -7.10 28.70
N SER A 882 10.73 -6.67 28.85
CA SER A 882 11.21 -5.71 29.85
C SER A 882 11.87 -4.53 29.17
N ARG A 883 11.43 -3.32 29.52
CA ARG A 883 11.95 -2.08 28.93
C ARG A 883 12.28 -1.06 30.01
N PRO A 884 13.08 -0.01 29.71
CA PRO A 884 13.37 1.04 30.66
C PRO A 884 12.09 1.60 31.31
N GLY A 885 12.04 1.53 32.64
CA GLY A 885 10.91 1.98 33.44
C GLY A 885 9.74 1.01 33.59
N LEU A 886 9.72 -0.14 32.91
CA LEU A 886 8.65 -1.14 33.03
C LEU A 886 9.14 -2.56 32.81
N GLN A 887 9.23 -3.33 33.88
CA GLN A 887 9.71 -4.72 33.88
C GLN A 887 8.58 -5.72 33.60
N ALA A 888 8.92 -6.89 33.08
CA ALA A 888 7.98 -7.90 32.66
C ALA A 888 7.12 -8.46 33.82
N ASN A 889 7.73 -8.65 34.99
CA ASN A 889 7.02 -9.05 36.20
C ASN A 889 5.97 -8.01 36.63
N GLU A 890 6.29 -6.72 36.47
CA GLU A 890 5.41 -5.61 36.78
C GLU A 890 4.18 -5.62 35.87
N LEU A 891 4.33 -5.93 34.57
CA LEU A 891 3.22 -6.04 33.63
C LEU A 891 2.18 -7.10 34.03
N VAL A 892 2.65 -8.24 34.55
CA VAL A 892 1.76 -9.29 35.08
C VAL A 892 1.02 -8.79 36.31
N GLN A 893 1.69 -8.06 37.20
CA GLN A 893 1.07 -7.45 38.37
C GLN A 893 0.01 -6.40 37.99
N TRP A 894 0.29 -5.58 36.97
CA TRP A 894 -0.69 -4.64 36.40
C TRP A 894 -1.93 -5.35 35.86
N CYS A 895 -1.77 -6.46 35.16
CA CYS A 895 -2.91 -7.27 34.70
C CYS A 895 -3.72 -7.85 35.87
N ASN A 896 -3.06 -8.29 36.95
CA ASN A 896 -3.75 -8.79 38.15
C ASN A 896 -4.50 -7.67 38.86
N LYS A 897 -3.88 -6.51 39.03
CA LYS A 897 -4.52 -5.31 39.56
C LYS A 897 -5.74 -4.91 38.72
N ALA A 898 -5.60 -4.84 37.40
CA ALA A 898 -6.69 -4.49 36.48
C ALA A 898 -7.90 -5.42 36.65
N ARG A 899 -7.66 -6.74 36.74
CA ARG A 899 -8.73 -7.72 37.01
C ARG A 899 -9.39 -7.48 38.36
N LEU A 900 -8.62 -7.31 39.44
CA LEU A 900 -9.17 -7.06 40.77
C LEU A 900 -10.03 -5.78 40.77
N ASP A 901 -9.48 -4.66 40.30
CA ASP A 901 -10.15 -3.35 40.26
C ASP A 901 -11.44 -3.37 39.41
N PHE A 902 -11.45 -4.13 38.30
CA PHE A 902 -12.60 -4.25 37.43
C PHE A 902 -13.70 -5.14 38.03
N TYR A 903 -13.35 -6.35 38.47
CA TYR A 903 -14.32 -7.35 38.90
C TYR A 903 -14.87 -7.12 40.31
N THR A 904 -14.21 -6.29 41.13
CA THR A 904 -14.73 -5.84 42.43
C THR A 904 -15.48 -4.50 42.36
N ASN A 905 -15.58 -3.89 41.18
CA ASN A 905 -16.29 -2.63 41.00
C ASN A 905 -17.80 -2.80 41.30
N PRO A 906 -18.38 -2.01 42.23
CA PRO A 906 -19.81 -2.09 42.56
C PRO A 906 -20.75 -1.95 41.35
N ARG A 907 -20.41 -1.10 40.38
CA ARG A 907 -21.21 -0.94 39.14
C ARG A 907 -21.21 -2.21 38.29
N PHE A 908 -20.08 -2.91 38.25
CA PHE A 908 -19.97 -4.17 37.53
C PHE A 908 -20.73 -5.29 38.27
N LEU A 909 -20.55 -5.39 39.59
CA LEU A 909 -21.23 -6.38 40.43
C LEU A 909 -22.77 -6.22 40.37
N GLY A 910 -23.28 -5.00 40.48
CA GLY A 910 -24.72 -4.73 40.33
C GLY A 910 -25.24 -5.09 38.93
N LYS A 911 -24.47 -4.81 37.88
CA LYS A 911 -24.79 -5.23 36.50
C LYS A 911 -24.87 -6.75 36.37
N MET A 912 -23.91 -7.48 36.95
CA MET A 912 -23.88 -8.95 36.92
C MET A 912 -25.02 -9.56 37.74
N ALA A 913 -25.33 -9.01 38.91
CA ALA A 913 -26.46 -9.47 39.73
C ALA A 913 -27.80 -9.32 39.00
N LYS A 914 -28.03 -8.15 38.36
CA LYS A 914 -29.21 -7.92 37.52
C LYS A 914 -29.25 -8.90 36.33
N GLN A 915 -28.11 -9.17 35.70
CA GLN A 915 -28.04 -10.11 34.58
C GLN A 915 -28.34 -11.55 35.02
N ALA A 916 -27.79 -12.00 36.15
CA ALA A 916 -28.07 -13.33 36.70
C ALA A 916 -29.55 -13.49 37.10
N ALA A 917 -30.16 -12.45 37.67
CA ALA A 917 -31.57 -12.46 38.05
C ALA A 917 -32.54 -12.48 36.84
N THR A 918 -32.12 -11.94 35.69
CA THR A 918 -32.98 -11.81 34.50
C THR A 918 -32.74 -12.89 33.44
N ASN A 919 -31.65 -13.66 33.54
CA ASN A 919 -31.31 -14.70 32.57
C ASN A 919 -30.68 -15.95 33.25
N PRO A 920 -31.45 -17.03 33.45
CA PRO A 920 -30.97 -18.25 34.11
C PRO A 920 -29.77 -18.91 33.44
N ARG A 921 -29.67 -18.86 32.10
CA ARG A 921 -28.52 -19.43 31.36
C ARG A 921 -27.24 -18.64 31.63
N GLU A 922 -27.34 -17.32 31.73
CA GLU A 922 -26.22 -16.46 32.12
C GLU A 922 -25.83 -16.65 33.58
N ALA A 923 -26.79 -16.90 34.49
CA ALA A 923 -26.50 -17.15 35.90
C ALA A 923 -25.53 -18.32 36.10
N VAL A 924 -25.74 -19.44 35.39
CA VAL A 924 -24.84 -20.61 35.44
C VAL A 924 -23.42 -20.24 34.99
N ARG A 925 -23.30 -19.49 33.88
CA ARG A 925 -22.01 -19.02 33.36
C ARG A 925 -21.31 -18.09 34.34
N ILE A 926 -22.03 -17.11 34.88
CA ILE A 926 -21.51 -16.12 35.85
C ILE A 926 -21.03 -16.82 37.12
N VAL A 927 -21.78 -17.80 37.64
CA VAL A 927 -21.38 -18.56 38.85
C VAL A 927 -20.14 -19.42 38.57
N LYS A 928 -20.11 -20.15 37.45
CA LYS A 928 -18.94 -20.98 37.08
C LYS A 928 -17.69 -20.12 36.91
N GLY A 929 -17.77 -19.05 36.12
CA GLY A 929 -16.65 -18.13 35.91
C GLY A 929 -16.22 -17.39 37.18
N GLY A 930 -17.19 -16.95 37.99
CA GLY A 930 -16.98 -16.28 39.27
C GLY A 930 -16.24 -17.15 40.28
N LYS A 931 -16.60 -18.43 40.41
CA LYS A 931 -15.89 -19.38 41.29
C LYS A 931 -14.41 -19.54 40.92
N VAL A 932 -14.09 -19.64 39.62
CA VAL A 932 -12.70 -19.79 39.15
C VAL A 932 -11.90 -18.51 39.37
N LEU A 933 -12.50 -17.35 39.07
CA LEU A 933 -11.86 -16.05 39.27
C LEU A 933 -11.65 -15.74 40.75
N PHE A 934 -12.64 -15.99 41.61
CA PHE A 934 -12.56 -15.74 43.04
C PHE A 934 -11.43 -16.54 43.70
N LYS A 935 -11.26 -17.83 43.35
CA LYS A 935 -10.12 -18.63 43.82
C LYS A 935 -8.77 -17.97 43.53
N HIS A 936 -8.60 -17.38 42.35
CA HIS A 936 -7.36 -16.69 41.97
C HIS A 936 -7.20 -15.33 42.65
N LEU A 937 -8.28 -14.56 42.79
CA LEU A 937 -8.24 -13.25 43.47
C LEU A 937 -7.91 -13.40 44.96
N VAL A 938 -8.53 -14.38 45.64
CA VAL A 938 -8.27 -14.66 47.07
C VAL A 938 -6.83 -15.08 47.31
N LYS A 939 -6.27 -15.99 46.48
CA LYS A 939 -4.88 -16.44 46.57
C LYS A 939 -3.88 -15.27 46.50
N HIS A 940 -4.11 -14.29 45.63
CA HIS A 940 -3.26 -13.09 45.55
C HIS A 940 -3.40 -12.12 46.73
N VAL A 941 -4.59 -12.01 47.32
CA VAL A 941 -4.78 -11.19 48.54
C VAL A 941 -4.07 -11.83 49.73
N THR A 942 -4.05 -13.16 49.82
CA THR A 942 -3.31 -13.89 50.87
C THR A 942 -1.80 -13.79 50.68
N GLU A 943 -1.28 -13.93 49.46
CA GLU A 943 0.15 -13.79 49.14
C GLU A 943 0.68 -12.34 49.35
N ARG A 944 -0.17 -11.32 49.22
CA ARG A 944 0.20 -9.93 49.55
C ARG A 944 0.30 -9.69 51.06
N LYS A 945 -0.54 -10.36 51.85
CA LYS A 945 -0.52 -10.27 53.32
C LYS A 945 0.63 -11.06 53.96
N SER A 946 1.22 -12.03 53.26
CA SER A 946 2.38 -12.80 53.76
C SER A 946 3.73 -12.19 53.36
N LYS A 947 3.74 -11.12 52.56
CA LYS A 947 4.94 -10.41 52.07
C LYS A 947 4.99 -8.93 52.49
N ALA A 948 3.96 -8.46 53.18
CA ALA A 948 3.92 -7.20 53.91
C ALA A 948 4.01 -7.54 55.40
#